data_AF-A0A672G8F6-F1
#
_entry.id   AF-A0A672G8F6-F1
#
_cell.length_a   1.000
_cell.length_b   1.000
_cell.length_c   1.000
_cell.angle_alpha   90.00
_cell.angle_beta   90.00
_cell.angle_gamma   90.00
#
_symmetry.space_group_name_H-M   'P 1'
#
loop_
_entity.id
_entity.type
_entity.pdbx_description
1 polymer ?
#
loop_
_entity_poly.entity_id
_entity_poly.type
_entity_poly.pdbx_seq_one_letter_code
_entity_poly.pdbx_strand_id
1 'polypeptide(L)'
;RFAHTTVRSSVVNSGSKAQSIGFNVQIPKRAFISNFTMNVNGITFMGSVKEKTVARNLYAQARARGKAAGIVRANSQDLETFKTEVHVPPGSNIEFELHYQEMMHRKLGFYEHTLFLQPGRLVPNFQVDVYIYEPKGIANVHTPNTLGDQFVFSSFCHQAHVVFKPTLQQQKKCENCTNTAIDGVFTIKYDVNRDSNAGELQVSDGHFVQFFAPSNLSPLPKNIVFVIDVSGSMWGVKMKQTVEAMQAILDDLSIDDHFSIIDFNHNVRCWSEDLVPGSSLQVADAKKYIQSIKPNGGTNINEALMRAVQMLVKASNQGLIDPRSVSMIILVSDGDPTVGEIKLSTIQKNVKRVMREEFSLFSLGIGFDVDYDFLERIAMENRGIAQRIYANHDAAEQLRTFYSQVSAPLLRRITIQFPEDSVSDVTQNRFDKYFSGSELVVAGKVLPSDSDTLTSFTTASAALLDITMETEADTTELDQELAKQQHSFTGFARQMWAYLTIKQLISERALAPTAVKKRKITQRIMALAVEHQFVTPLTALLVESEDARERLLADSPKDPKHGCCSGAQQKASDVPHSIFTRVFFFFSLLQGITSSAVLPSVDNDPHFIIHLPTSNMDVCFNIDSKPGDILNLVSDAGTGLVVNGRLISSKQPHKGKLSTYFGAISVYYEPDGISVTVHTGGIAMSDGANSHSFTWGATAEVTQDGVRISIVKNSHVTVTVNNHTQVMVLLHRVWKKHPVNVDFLGIYIPSSNQYSPLVHGLIGQFSREPEVSVHDVRPGVDPMKNEATMEVKGNRLQVTRGLQKDYRSDAKRGSAVSCWFVHNSGKGFIDGHYSQYIVPSLHSFLHAP
;
A
#
# COMPACT_ATOMS: atom_id res chain seq x y z
N ARG A 1 3.51 -11.24 0.32
CA ARG A 1 3.64 -10.44 -0.94
C ARG A 1 4.82 -10.87 -1.84
N PHE A 2 5.61 -11.87 -1.46
CA PHE A 2 6.65 -12.48 -2.29
C PHE A 2 6.32 -13.96 -2.42
N ALA A 3 6.25 -14.46 -3.64
CA ALA A 3 5.89 -15.84 -3.91
C ALA A 3 7.14 -16.62 -4.30
N HIS A 4 7.28 -17.81 -3.72
CA HIS A 4 8.26 -18.81 -4.11
C HIS A 4 7.49 -20.02 -4.63
N THR A 5 7.72 -20.37 -5.89
CA THR A 5 7.01 -21.45 -6.56
C THR A 5 7.98 -22.55 -6.96
N THR A 6 7.64 -23.77 -6.54
CA THR A 6 8.36 -25.00 -6.92
C THR A 6 7.46 -25.85 -7.79
N VAL A 7 7.91 -26.19 -9.00
CA VAL A 7 7.21 -27.10 -9.91
C VAL A 7 8.01 -28.39 -10.01
N ARG A 8 7.43 -29.50 -9.54
CA ARG A 8 8.01 -30.85 -9.61
C ARG A 8 7.25 -31.72 -10.59
N SER A 9 7.97 -32.45 -11.43
CA SER A 9 7.38 -33.41 -12.36
C SER A 9 8.24 -34.68 -12.41
N SER A 10 7.63 -35.83 -12.16
CA SER A 10 8.26 -37.14 -12.30
C SER A 10 7.63 -37.89 -13.46
N VAL A 11 8.46 -38.39 -14.38
CA VAL A 11 8.04 -39.06 -15.60
C VAL A 11 8.83 -40.35 -15.79
N VAL A 12 8.12 -41.43 -16.10
CA VAL A 12 8.72 -42.74 -16.40
C VAL A 12 8.50 -43.07 -17.88
N ASN A 13 9.57 -43.42 -18.60
CA ASN A 13 9.44 -43.98 -19.95
C ASN A 13 9.07 -45.46 -19.86
N SER A 14 7.77 -45.78 -19.81
CA SER A 14 7.28 -47.16 -19.84
C SER A 14 7.23 -47.78 -21.24
N GLY A 15 7.60 -47.04 -22.28
CA GLY A 15 7.63 -47.53 -23.66
C GLY A 15 8.79 -48.49 -23.92
N SER A 16 8.64 -49.35 -24.93
CA SER A 16 9.68 -50.31 -25.35
C SER A 16 10.82 -49.68 -26.17
N LYS A 17 10.75 -48.38 -26.47
CA LYS A 17 11.75 -47.63 -27.24
C LYS A 17 12.22 -46.40 -26.47
N ALA A 18 13.39 -45.88 -26.84
CA ALA A 18 13.84 -44.60 -26.35
C ALA A 18 12.86 -43.49 -26.76
N GLN A 19 12.60 -42.54 -25.86
CA GLN A 19 11.65 -41.46 -26.06
C GLN A 19 12.26 -40.13 -25.62
N SER A 20 11.85 -39.05 -26.28
CA SER A 20 12.14 -37.71 -25.78
C SER A 20 11.03 -37.26 -24.83
N ILE A 21 11.44 -36.81 -23.65
CA ILE A 21 10.55 -36.30 -22.61
C ILE A 21 10.79 -34.81 -22.45
N GLY A 22 9.73 -34.04 -22.63
CA GLY A 22 9.74 -32.59 -22.46
C GLY A 22 9.17 -32.18 -21.11
N PHE A 23 9.81 -31.21 -20.47
CA PHE A 23 9.27 -30.47 -19.34
C PHE A 23 8.98 -29.04 -19.79
N ASN A 24 7.71 -28.63 -19.68
CA ASN A 24 7.21 -27.37 -20.20
C ASN A 24 6.36 -26.67 -19.14
N VAL A 25 6.80 -25.50 -18.68
CA VAL A 25 6.14 -24.72 -17.65
C VAL A 25 6.06 -23.26 -18.09
N GLN A 26 4.89 -22.66 -17.99
CA GLN A 26 4.73 -21.22 -18.16
C GLN A 26 4.92 -20.54 -16.81
N ILE A 27 5.83 -19.56 -16.75
CA ILE A 27 6.13 -18.76 -15.57
C ILE A 27 5.76 -17.29 -15.84
N PRO A 28 5.36 -16.50 -14.83
CA PRO A 28 5.15 -15.06 -15.01
C PRO A 28 6.42 -14.37 -15.54
N LYS A 29 6.29 -13.43 -16.49
CA LYS A 29 7.44 -12.66 -17.07
C LYS A 29 8.18 -11.81 -16.04
N ARG A 30 7.55 -11.54 -14.89
CA ARG A 30 8.15 -10.82 -13.76
C ARG A 30 8.80 -11.76 -12.75
N ALA A 31 8.50 -13.06 -12.83
CA ALA A 31 9.20 -14.06 -12.05
C ALA A 31 10.61 -14.26 -12.60
N PHE A 32 11.50 -14.70 -11.73
CA PHE A 32 12.85 -15.07 -12.10
C PHE A 32 13.11 -16.49 -11.63
N ILE A 33 13.77 -17.26 -12.49
CA ILE A 33 14.18 -18.63 -12.18
C ILE A 33 15.34 -18.55 -11.20
N SER A 34 15.16 -19.12 -10.02
CA SER A 34 16.18 -19.18 -8.96
C SER A 34 16.99 -20.47 -9.01
N ASN A 35 16.36 -21.59 -9.39
CA ASN A 35 17.03 -22.88 -9.50
C ASN A 35 16.29 -23.81 -10.49
N PHE A 36 17.03 -24.71 -11.13
CA PHE A 36 16.48 -25.82 -11.89
C PHE A 36 17.34 -27.05 -11.67
N THR A 37 16.71 -28.16 -11.31
CA THR A 37 17.36 -29.46 -11.18
C THR A 37 16.64 -30.50 -12.02
N MET A 38 17.42 -31.36 -12.67
CA MET A 38 16.92 -32.50 -13.43
C MET A 38 17.68 -33.74 -12.99
N ASN A 39 16.98 -34.81 -12.63
CA ASN A 39 17.58 -36.10 -12.31
C ASN A 39 17.16 -37.12 -13.38
N VAL A 40 18.13 -37.76 -14.02
CA VAL A 40 17.90 -38.81 -15.02
C VAL A 40 18.60 -40.08 -14.53
N ASN A 41 17.82 -41.08 -14.11
CA ASN A 41 18.35 -42.37 -13.63
C ASN A 41 19.45 -42.25 -12.56
N GLY A 42 19.38 -41.25 -11.69
CA GLY A 42 20.34 -41.01 -10.61
C GLY A 42 21.46 -40.01 -10.95
N ILE A 43 21.52 -39.50 -12.18
CA ILE A 43 22.46 -38.43 -12.57
C ILE A 43 21.76 -37.08 -12.39
N THR A 44 22.28 -36.25 -11.49
CA THR A 44 21.75 -34.91 -11.20
C THR A 44 22.40 -33.85 -12.10
N PHE A 45 21.57 -33.02 -12.69
CA PHE A 45 21.93 -31.83 -13.43
C PHE A 45 21.45 -30.61 -12.66
N MET A 46 22.32 -29.63 -12.45
CA MET A 46 22.03 -28.45 -11.64
C MET A 46 22.21 -27.15 -12.44
N GLY A 47 21.22 -26.27 -12.35
CA GLY A 47 21.24 -24.93 -12.91
C GLY A 47 22.09 -23.97 -12.08
N SER A 48 22.89 -23.14 -12.75
CA SER A 48 23.60 -22.02 -12.15
C SER A 48 23.45 -20.78 -13.02
N VAL A 49 23.15 -19.63 -12.41
CA VAL A 49 23.06 -18.37 -13.14
C VAL A 49 24.47 -17.87 -13.46
N LYS A 50 24.72 -17.59 -14.74
CA LYS A 50 25.98 -17.05 -15.26
C LYS A 50 25.71 -15.86 -16.16
N GLU A 51 26.77 -15.11 -16.46
CA GLU A 51 26.72 -14.07 -17.49
C GLU A 51 26.25 -14.69 -18.82
N LYS A 52 25.32 -14.03 -19.51
CA LYS A 52 24.72 -14.54 -20.75
C LYS A 52 25.73 -14.86 -21.84
N THR A 53 26.80 -14.07 -21.99
CA THR A 53 27.85 -14.32 -22.98
C THR A 53 28.67 -15.56 -22.63
N VAL A 54 29.05 -15.70 -21.36
CA VAL A 54 29.80 -16.83 -20.82
C VAL A 54 28.99 -18.12 -20.95
N ALA A 55 27.73 -18.10 -20.52
CA ALA A 55 26.82 -19.25 -20.60
C ALA A 55 26.64 -19.71 -22.06
N ARG A 56 26.44 -18.78 -23.00
CA ARG A 56 26.34 -19.08 -24.44
C ARG A 56 27.63 -19.67 -25.01
N ASN A 57 28.80 -19.18 -24.61
CA ASN A 57 30.08 -19.71 -25.04
C ASN A 57 30.31 -21.13 -24.53
N LEU A 58 30.03 -21.40 -23.25
CA LEU A 58 30.14 -22.73 -22.64
C LEU A 58 29.18 -23.73 -23.30
N TYR A 59 27.99 -23.28 -23.64
CA TYR A 59 27.01 -24.06 -24.41
C TYR A 59 27.51 -24.37 -25.83
N ALA A 60 28.00 -23.37 -26.56
CA ALA A 60 28.53 -23.55 -27.91
C ALA A 60 29.72 -24.53 -27.94
N GLN A 61 30.61 -24.47 -26.95
CA GLN A 61 31.71 -25.42 -26.79
C GLN A 61 31.23 -26.86 -26.54
N ALA A 62 30.17 -27.04 -25.75
CA ALA A 62 29.60 -28.38 -25.50
C ALA A 62 28.97 -28.96 -26.77
N ARG A 63 28.20 -28.17 -27.53
CA ARG A 63 27.66 -28.57 -28.84
C ARG A 63 28.77 -28.97 -29.82
N ALA A 64 29.83 -28.16 -29.90
CA ALA A 64 30.95 -28.43 -30.81
C ALA A 64 31.70 -29.74 -30.46
N ARG A 65 31.65 -30.17 -29.19
CA ARG A 65 32.25 -31.43 -28.72
C ARG A 65 31.30 -32.63 -28.82
N GLY A 66 30.15 -32.50 -29.48
CA GLY A 66 29.18 -33.58 -29.64
C GLY A 66 28.44 -33.97 -28.35
N LYS A 67 28.48 -33.12 -27.32
CA LYS A 67 27.80 -33.36 -26.04
C LYS A 67 26.32 -32.98 -26.13
N ALA A 68 25.46 -33.63 -25.34
CA ALA A 68 24.04 -33.28 -25.25
C ALA A 68 23.87 -31.82 -24.81
N ALA A 69 23.11 -31.03 -25.60
CA ALA A 69 22.88 -29.63 -25.30
C ALA A 69 21.50 -29.10 -25.75
N GLY A 70 20.68 -28.67 -24.80
CA GLY A 70 19.32 -28.15 -25.02
C GLY A 70 19.20 -26.63 -24.88
N ILE A 71 18.28 -26.03 -25.63
CA ILE A 71 17.93 -24.59 -25.57
C ILE A 71 16.55 -24.46 -24.94
N VAL A 72 16.46 -23.71 -23.85
CA VAL A 72 15.17 -23.26 -23.30
C VAL A 72 14.70 -22.04 -24.08
N ARG A 73 13.51 -22.12 -24.67
CA ARG A 73 12.90 -21.01 -25.42
C ARG A 73 11.71 -20.46 -24.63
N ALA A 74 11.79 -19.19 -24.23
CA ALA A 74 10.65 -18.44 -23.74
C ALA A 74 9.94 -17.73 -24.91
N ASN A 75 8.62 -17.89 -25.02
CA ASN A 75 7.76 -17.12 -25.93
C ASN A 75 6.36 -16.87 -25.33
N SER A 76 5.82 -15.69 -25.65
CA SER A 76 4.43 -15.18 -25.54
C SER A 76 3.89 -14.60 -24.21
N GLN A 77 3.06 -13.54 -24.38
CA GLN A 77 2.13 -12.82 -23.48
C GLN A 77 2.31 -12.96 -21.97
N ASP A 78 2.90 -11.95 -21.33
CA ASP A 78 3.13 -11.79 -19.87
C ASP A 78 3.72 -12.99 -19.13
N LEU A 79 4.12 -14.02 -19.88
CA LEU A 79 4.65 -15.28 -19.44
C LEU A 79 5.97 -15.53 -20.16
N GLU A 80 6.81 -16.31 -19.51
CA GLU A 80 7.94 -16.94 -20.13
C GLU A 80 7.69 -18.43 -20.12
N THR A 81 7.96 -19.10 -21.24
CA THR A 81 7.86 -20.56 -21.31
C THR A 81 9.22 -21.14 -20.97
N PHE A 82 9.31 -21.88 -19.88
CA PHE A 82 10.45 -22.73 -19.57
C PHE A 82 10.23 -24.10 -20.21
N LYS A 83 10.99 -24.41 -21.26
CA LYS A 83 10.97 -25.71 -21.94
C LYS A 83 12.33 -26.37 -21.94
N THR A 84 12.40 -27.61 -21.47
CA THR A 84 13.58 -28.49 -21.64
C THR A 84 13.14 -29.85 -22.18
N GLU A 85 14.03 -30.56 -22.86
CA GLU A 85 13.75 -31.88 -23.44
C GLU A 85 14.97 -32.78 -23.29
N VAL A 86 14.74 -34.02 -22.87
CA VAL A 86 15.77 -35.04 -22.68
C VAL A 86 15.39 -36.33 -23.39
N HIS A 87 16.34 -36.96 -24.06
CA HIS A 87 16.14 -38.23 -24.74
C HIS A 87 16.59 -39.39 -23.84
N VAL A 88 15.69 -40.33 -23.57
CA VAL A 88 15.90 -41.36 -22.54
C VAL A 88 15.54 -42.76 -23.03
N PRO A 89 16.27 -43.82 -22.61
CA PRO A 89 15.95 -45.20 -22.95
C PRO A 89 14.67 -45.70 -22.23
N PRO A 90 14.12 -46.86 -22.66
CA PRO A 90 13.06 -47.56 -21.95
C PRO A 90 13.36 -47.77 -20.47
N GLY A 91 12.34 -47.67 -19.62
CA GLY A 91 12.45 -47.88 -18.18
C GLY A 91 13.09 -46.72 -17.39
N SER A 92 13.48 -45.63 -18.06
CA SER A 92 14.09 -44.48 -17.38
C SER A 92 13.10 -43.74 -16.49
N ASN A 93 13.56 -43.31 -15.31
CA ASN A 93 12.84 -42.39 -14.41
C ASN A 93 13.52 -41.02 -14.44
N ILE A 94 12.72 -39.97 -14.65
CA ILE A 94 13.18 -38.60 -14.81
C ILE A 94 12.41 -37.73 -13.83
N GLU A 95 13.12 -36.91 -13.09
CA GLU A 95 12.55 -35.92 -12.18
C GLU A 95 13.02 -34.52 -12.58
N PHE A 96 12.07 -33.62 -12.79
CA PHE A 96 12.30 -32.20 -13.05
C PHE A 96 11.83 -31.39 -11.85
N GLU A 97 12.63 -30.42 -11.43
CA GLU A 97 12.28 -29.48 -10.38
C GLU A 97 12.73 -28.07 -10.77
N LEU A 98 11.76 -27.17 -10.91
CA LEU A 98 11.97 -25.76 -11.26
C LEU A 98 11.55 -24.89 -10.08
N HIS A 99 12.43 -24.00 -9.66
CA HIS A 99 12.17 -22.97 -8.66
C HIS A 99 12.19 -21.60 -9.32
N TYR A 100 11.15 -20.83 -9.08
CA TYR A 100 11.09 -19.43 -9.46
C TYR A 100 10.44 -18.60 -8.37
N GLN A 101 10.78 -17.32 -8.33
CA GLN A 101 10.27 -16.40 -7.33
C GLN A 101 9.73 -15.16 -8.02
N GLU A 102 8.75 -14.52 -7.40
CA GLU A 102 8.17 -13.28 -7.88
C GLU A 102 7.80 -12.34 -6.73
N MET A 103 7.97 -11.05 -6.99
CA MET A 103 7.37 -10.01 -6.16
C MET A 103 5.96 -9.73 -6.71
N MET A 104 4.94 -9.98 -5.90
CA MET A 104 3.56 -9.70 -6.30
C MET A 104 3.29 -8.20 -6.24
N HIS A 105 2.48 -7.71 -7.17
CA HIS A 105 2.07 -6.32 -7.22
C HIS A 105 0.59 -6.19 -6.91
N ARG A 106 0.26 -5.23 -6.05
CA ARG A 106 -1.14 -4.90 -5.78
C ARG A 106 -1.71 -4.05 -6.90
N LYS A 107 -2.83 -4.49 -7.47
CA LYS A 107 -3.58 -3.76 -8.48
C LYS A 107 -5.06 -3.85 -8.16
N LEU A 108 -5.78 -2.74 -8.29
CA LEU A 108 -7.22 -2.67 -8.06
C LEU A 108 -7.64 -3.31 -6.72
N GLY A 109 -6.77 -3.17 -5.69
CA GLY A 109 -7.05 -3.67 -4.36
C GLY A 109 -6.62 -5.11 -4.07
N PHE A 110 -6.02 -5.84 -5.01
CA PHE A 110 -5.65 -7.24 -4.81
C PHE A 110 -4.23 -7.56 -5.26
N TYR A 111 -3.58 -8.51 -4.59
CA TYR A 111 -2.49 -9.28 -5.13
C TYR A 111 -3.06 -10.46 -5.91
N GLU A 112 -2.51 -10.73 -7.08
CA GLU A 112 -2.92 -11.85 -7.93
C GLU A 112 -1.70 -12.77 -8.14
N HIS A 113 -1.82 -14.02 -7.71
CA HIS A 113 -0.87 -15.08 -8.00
C HIS A 113 -1.50 -16.06 -9.00
N THR A 114 -0.81 -16.32 -10.10
CA THR A 114 -1.38 -17.02 -11.24
C THR A 114 -0.45 -18.14 -11.69
N LEU A 115 -0.96 -19.37 -11.69
CA LEU A 115 -0.26 -20.59 -12.09
C LEU A 115 -0.90 -21.16 -13.36
N PHE A 116 -0.07 -21.48 -14.35
CA PHE A 116 -0.54 -22.05 -15.61
C PHE A 116 -0.41 -23.57 -15.56
N LEU A 117 -1.54 -24.27 -15.61
CA LEU A 117 -1.62 -25.72 -15.43
C LEU A 117 -1.92 -26.38 -16.78
N GLN A 118 -0.88 -26.97 -17.38
CA GLN A 118 -0.97 -27.68 -18.66
C GLN A 118 -0.17 -28.99 -18.63
N PRO A 119 -0.59 -30.00 -17.84
CA PRO A 119 0.13 -31.27 -17.76
C PRO A 119 0.16 -32.05 -19.09
N GLY A 120 -0.74 -31.74 -20.04
CA GLY A 120 -0.82 -32.35 -21.37
C GLY A 120 -1.27 -33.83 -21.39
N ARG A 121 -1.21 -34.53 -20.27
CA ARG A 121 -1.67 -35.91 -20.05
C ARG A 121 -2.31 -36.04 -18.67
N LEU A 122 -2.99 -37.16 -18.43
CA LEU A 122 -3.48 -37.52 -17.11
C LEU A 122 -2.30 -37.78 -16.15
N VAL A 123 -2.36 -37.22 -14.95
CA VAL A 123 -1.31 -37.31 -13.94
C VAL A 123 -1.87 -38.02 -12.70
N PRO A 124 -1.37 -39.21 -12.34
CA PRO A 124 -1.89 -39.97 -11.19
C PRO A 124 -1.91 -39.18 -9.88
N ASN A 125 -0.86 -38.41 -9.63
CA ASN A 125 -0.69 -37.59 -8.43
C ASN A 125 -0.56 -36.11 -8.82
N PHE A 126 -1.64 -35.50 -9.32
CA PHE A 126 -1.68 -34.06 -9.58
C PHE A 126 -2.03 -33.30 -8.30
N GLN A 127 -1.21 -32.33 -7.92
CA GLN A 127 -1.43 -31.54 -6.72
C GLN A 127 -0.83 -30.15 -6.87
N VAL A 128 -1.60 -29.14 -6.46
CA VAL A 128 -1.15 -27.76 -6.28
C VAL A 128 -1.49 -27.35 -4.84
N ASP A 129 -0.48 -26.92 -4.11
CA ASP A 129 -0.61 -26.37 -2.76
C ASP A 129 -0.11 -24.94 -2.76
N VAL A 130 -0.94 -24.02 -2.29
CA VAL A 130 -0.55 -22.63 -2.08
C VAL A 130 -0.71 -22.28 -0.62
N TYR A 131 0.42 -21.98 0.02
CA TYR A 131 0.48 -21.48 1.38
C TYR A 131 0.73 -19.98 1.34
N ILE A 132 -0.15 -19.21 1.96
CA ILE A 132 -0.03 -17.76 2.11
C ILE A 132 0.21 -17.48 3.59
N TYR A 133 1.24 -16.70 3.88
CA TYR A 133 1.49 -16.14 5.20
C TYR A 133 1.71 -14.64 5.08
N GLU A 134 0.96 -13.86 5.86
CA GLU A 134 1.11 -12.41 5.93
C GLU A 134 1.19 -11.95 7.39
N PRO A 135 2.28 -11.28 7.82
CA PRO A 135 2.47 -10.89 9.22
C PRO A 135 1.37 -9.98 9.79
N LYS A 136 0.75 -9.13 8.97
CA LYS A 136 -0.38 -8.27 9.37
C LYS A 136 -1.75 -8.95 9.28
N GLY A 137 -1.81 -10.16 8.72
CA GLY A 137 -3.05 -10.87 8.49
C GLY A 137 -3.60 -10.68 7.08
N ILE A 138 -4.42 -11.65 6.67
CA ILE A 138 -5.09 -11.72 5.38
C ILE A 138 -6.49 -11.13 5.56
N ALA A 139 -6.82 -10.10 4.78
CA ALA A 139 -8.13 -9.45 4.82
C ALA A 139 -9.17 -10.24 4.03
N ASN A 140 -8.79 -10.67 2.83
CA ASN A 140 -9.62 -11.49 1.96
C ASN A 140 -8.72 -12.42 1.15
N VAL A 141 -9.28 -13.56 0.74
CA VAL A 141 -8.65 -14.47 -0.21
C VAL A 141 -9.76 -15.20 -0.96
N HIS A 142 -9.62 -15.29 -2.28
CA HIS A 142 -10.57 -15.99 -3.13
C HIS A 142 -9.86 -16.52 -4.37
N THR A 143 -10.42 -17.60 -4.91
CA THR A 143 -9.97 -18.23 -6.14
C THR A 143 -11.06 -18.05 -7.20
N PRO A 144 -10.83 -17.25 -8.25
CA PRO A 144 -11.75 -17.20 -9.38
C PRO A 144 -11.87 -18.62 -9.98
N ASN A 145 -13.07 -19.21 -10.04
CA ASN A 145 -13.31 -20.62 -10.42
C ASN A 145 -13.05 -20.90 -11.92
N THR A 146 -11.81 -20.83 -12.37
CA THR A 146 -11.42 -21.05 -13.78
C THR A 146 -11.24 -22.53 -14.15
N LEU A 147 -11.04 -23.42 -13.17
CA LEU A 147 -10.78 -24.85 -13.38
C LEU A 147 -11.84 -25.79 -12.74
N GLY A 148 -13.01 -25.26 -12.35
CA GLY A 148 -14.15 -26.01 -11.75
C GLY A 148 -14.32 -25.79 -10.23
N ASP A 149 -15.26 -26.50 -9.59
CA ASP A 149 -15.71 -26.26 -8.19
C ASP A 149 -14.97 -27.08 -7.10
N GLN A 150 -13.80 -27.67 -7.41
CA GLN A 150 -13.17 -28.69 -6.55
C GLN A 150 -11.94 -28.17 -5.81
N PHE A 151 -12.15 -27.26 -4.87
CA PHE A 151 -11.08 -26.72 -4.03
C PHE A 151 -11.32 -27.05 -2.57
N VAL A 152 -10.25 -27.44 -1.87
CA VAL A 152 -10.24 -27.45 -0.41
C VAL A 152 -9.56 -26.16 0.02
N PHE A 153 -10.32 -25.27 0.65
CA PHE A 153 -9.87 -23.98 1.12
C PHE A 153 -9.92 -23.95 2.64
N SER A 154 -8.81 -23.54 3.25
CA SER A 154 -8.79 -23.18 4.67
C SER A 154 -8.05 -21.86 4.85
N SER A 155 -8.60 -20.96 5.66
CA SER A 155 -7.92 -19.73 6.04
C SER A 155 -8.10 -19.48 7.52
N PHE A 156 -7.02 -19.03 8.15
CA PHE A 156 -6.92 -18.72 9.56
C PHE A 156 -6.09 -17.44 9.72
N CYS A 157 -6.76 -16.28 9.81
CA CYS A 157 -6.21 -14.96 10.16
C CYS A 157 -4.93 -14.52 9.41
N HIS A 158 -3.77 -15.10 9.72
CA HIS A 158 -2.47 -14.82 9.09
C HIS A 158 -2.06 -15.83 8.02
N GLN A 159 -2.77 -16.96 7.93
CA GLN A 159 -2.47 -18.06 7.03
C GLN A 159 -3.65 -18.40 6.13
N ALA A 160 -3.37 -18.73 4.89
CA ALA A 160 -4.33 -19.39 4.01
C ALA A 160 -3.66 -20.55 3.30
N HIS A 161 -4.40 -21.65 3.13
CA HIS A 161 -3.98 -22.82 2.40
C HIS A 161 -5.06 -23.18 1.38
N VAL A 162 -4.65 -23.12 0.11
CA VAL A 162 -5.49 -23.49 -1.03
C VAL A 162 -4.94 -24.76 -1.65
N VAL A 163 -5.77 -25.80 -1.73
CA VAL A 163 -5.39 -27.09 -2.30
C VAL A 163 -6.25 -27.40 -3.52
N PHE A 164 -5.57 -27.74 -4.62
CA PHE A 164 -6.19 -28.31 -5.81
C PHE A 164 -5.57 -29.68 -6.10
N LYS A 165 -6.35 -30.74 -5.87
CA LYS A 165 -5.92 -32.15 -5.97
C LYS A 165 -6.97 -33.02 -6.68
N PRO A 166 -7.14 -32.84 -8.00
CA PRO A 166 -8.11 -33.59 -8.77
C PRO A 166 -7.69 -35.05 -8.95
N THR A 167 -8.62 -35.96 -8.70
CA THR A 167 -8.48 -37.39 -9.02
C THR A 167 -8.36 -37.62 -10.52
N LEU A 168 -7.84 -38.79 -10.92
CA LEU A 168 -7.74 -39.16 -12.34
C LEU A 168 -9.08 -39.07 -13.10
N GLN A 169 -10.21 -39.36 -12.45
CA GLN A 169 -11.52 -39.24 -13.11
C GLN A 169 -11.92 -37.78 -13.31
N GLN A 170 -11.65 -36.91 -12.33
CA GLN A 170 -11.90 -35.47 -12.43
C GLN A 170 -11.00 -34.80 -13.47
N GLN A 171 -9.82 -35.37 -13.73
CA GLN A 171 -8.91 -34.91 -14.78
C GLN A 171 -9.40 -35.27 -16.19
N LYS A 172 -10.27 -36.27 -16.37
CA LYS A 172 -10.67 -36.68 -17.73
C LYS A 172 -11.63 -35.68 -18.35
N LYS A 173 -11.41 -35.36 -19.63
CA LYS A 173 -12.34 -34.53 -20.41
C LYS A 173 -13.66 -35.25 -20.74
N CYS A 174 -13.66 -36.58 -20.71
CA CYS A 174 -14.77 -37.47 -21.05
C CYS A 174 -14.48 -38.89 -20.52
N GLU A 175 -15.50 -39.74 -20.33
CA GLU A 175 -15.35 -41.03 -19.66
C GLU A 175 -14.24 -41.94 -20.24
N ASN A 176 -14.06 -41.91 -21.57
CA ASN A 176 -13.17 -42.81 -22.32
C ASN A 176 -11.96 -42.14 -23.01
N CYS A 177 -11.66 -40.87 -22.73
CA CYS A 177 -10.48 -40.21 -23.32
C CYS A 177 -9.26 -40.23 -22.41
N THR A 178 -8.09 -40.17 -23.04
CA THR A 178 -6.77 -40.02 -22.40
C THR A 178 -6.36 -38.55 -22.26
N ASN A 179 -7.17 -37.63 -22.75
CA ASN A 179 -6.93 -36.19 -22.69
C ASN A 179 -7.37 -35.62 -21.35
N THR A 180 -6.52 -34.77 -20.78
CA THR A 180 -6.81 -34.05 -19.54
C THR A 180 -7.73 -32.85 -19.79
N ALA A 181 -8.63 -32.58 -18.84
CA ALA A 181 -9.43 -31.37 -18.73
C ALA A 181 -8.68 -30.24 -18.02
N ILE A 182 -7.54 -30.54 -17.36
CA ILE A 182 -6.67 -29.52 -16.78
C ILE A 182 -5.88 -28.87 -17.91
N ASP A 183 -6.43 -27.78 -18.41
CA ASP A 183 -5.79 -26.90 -19.39
C ASP A 183 -6.29 -25.48 -19.13
N GLY A 184 -5.55 -24.74 -18.32
CA GLY A 184 -5.96 -23.39 -17.96
C GLY A 184 -5.15 -22.80 -16.82
N VAL A 185 -5.75 -21.80 -16.19
CA VAL A 185 -5.08 -20.92 -15.25
C VAL A 185 -5.66 -21.16 -13.86
N PHE A 186 -4.81 -21.32 -12.86
CA PHE A 186 -5.17 -21.36 -11.46
C PHE A 186 -4.75 -20.05 -10.80
N THR A 187 -5.75 -19.25 -10.42
CA THR A 187 -5.53 -17.90 -9.89
C THR A 187 -5.96 -17.83 -8.43
N ILE A 188 -5.13 -17.18 -7.62
CA ILE A 188 -5.47 -16.79 -6.26
C ILE A 188 -5.38 -15.27 -6.16
N LYS A 189 -6.47 -14.66 -5.68
CA LYS A 189 -6.54 -13.24 -5.38
C LYS A 189 -6.67 -13.07 -3.87
N TYR A 190 -5.85 -12.20 -3.29
CA TYR A 190 -5.92 -11.90 -1.87
C TYR A 190 -5.50 -10.46 -1.59
N ASP A 191 -5.86 -9.96 -0.43
CA ASP A 191 -5.36 -8.69 0.12
C ASP A 191 -5.11 -8.85 1.63
N VAL A 192 -4.44 -7.86 2.19
CA VAL A 192 -3.90 -7.88 3.55
C VAL A 192 -4.61 -6.88 4.44
N ASN A 193 -4.64 -7.15 5.75
CA ASN A 193 -5.16 -6.18 6.69
C ASN A 193 -4.26 -4.94 6.72
N ARG A 194 -4.88 -3.76 6.68
CA ARG A 194 -4.19 -2.47 6.69
C ARG A 194 -4.72 -1.66 7.86
N ASP A 195 -4.11 -1.87 9.02
CA ASP A 195 -4.50 -1.22 10.27
C ASP A 195 -4.06 0.25 10.34
N SER A 196 -3.30 0.73 9.35
CA SER A 196 -2.65 2.05 9.36
C SER A 196 -2.47 2.62 7.95
N ASN A 197 -2.69 3.93 7.84
CA ASN A 197 -2.37 4.70 6.63
C ASN A 197 -0.88 5.05 6.51
N ALA A 198 -0.07 4.89 7.56
CA ALA A 198 1.38 5.14 7.54
C ALA A 198 2.17 4.13 6.70
N GLY A 199 1.55 3.00 6.35
CA GLY A 199 2.19 1.88 5.68
C GLY A 199 2.70 0.82 6.66
N GLU A 200 3.49 -0.10 6.13
CA GLU A 200 3.98 -1.28 6.81
C GLU A 200 5.48 -1.42 6.53
N LEU A 201 6.29 -1.22 7.57
CA LEU A 201 7.72 -1.48 7.54
C LEU A 201 7.97 -2.90 8.01
N GLN A 202 8.72 -3.67 7.23
CA GLN A 202 9.19 -5.01 7.58
C GLN A 202 10.71 -5.04 7.48
N VAL A 203 11.37 -5.62 8.48
CA VAL A 203 12.82 -5.86 8.50
C VAL A 203 13.07 -7.35 8.61
N SER A 204 13.94 -7.88 7.75
CA SER A 204 14.23 -9.31 7.67
C SER A 204 15.57 -9.55 6.95
N ASP A 205 16.43 -10.43 7.48
CA ASP A 205 17.73 -10.78 6.88
C ASP A 205 18.62 -9.56 6.58
N GLY A 206 18.67 -8.58 7.50
CA GLY A 206 19.45 -7.34 7.37
C GLY A 206 18.97 -6.36 6.30
N HIS A 207 17.77 -6.58 5.74
CA HIS A 207 17.14 -5.73 4.73
C HIS A 207 15.77 -5.27 5.22
N PHE A 208 15.26 -4.18 4.64
CA PHE A 208 13.90 -3.72 4.93
C PHE A 208 13.07 -3.63 3.66
N VAL A 209 11.75 -3.71 3.85
CA VAL A 209 10.73 -3.41 2.84
C VAL A 209 9.64 -2.57 3.49
N GLN A 210 9.39 -1.38 2.97
CA GLN A 210 8.26 -0.52 3.31
C GLN A 210 7.18 -0.69 2.24
N PHE A 211 6.02 -1.21 2.64
CA PHE A 211 4.80 -1.22 1.83
C PHE A 211 3.94 0.00 2.20
N PHE A 212 3.62 0.85 1.22
CA PHE A 212 2.79 2.03 1.44
C PHE A 212 1.59 2.02 0.52
N ALA A 213 0.40 1.81 1.09
CA ALA A 213 -0.87 1.84 0.39
C ALA A 213 -1.97 2.35 1.33
N PRO A 214 -2.04 3.67 1.59
CA PRO A 214 -3.10 4.25 2.42
C PRO A 214 -4.47 4.05 1.77
N SER A 215 -5.49 4.01 2.61
CA SER A 215 -6.89 3.87 2.22
C SER A 215 -7.74 5.00 2.82
N ASN A 216 -9.00 5.11 2.37
CA ASN A 216 -9.99 6.06 2.89
C ASN A 216 -9.55 7.53 2.83
N LEU A 217 -8.94 7.91 1.69
CA LEU A 217 -8.64 9.28 1.32
C LEU A 217 -9.51 9.68 0.13
N SER A 218 -9.99 10.93 0.09
CA SER A 218 -10.67 11.47 -1.09
C SER A 218 -9.74 11.48 -2.32
N PRO A 219 -10.23 11.09 -3.51
CA PRO A 219 -9.49 11.24 -4.76
C PRO A 219 -9.16 12.70 -5.09
N LEU A 220 -7.99 12.91 -5.69
CA LEU A 220 -7.56 14.18 -6.26
C LEU A 220 -8.32 14.43 -7.58
N PRO A 221 -8.80 15.67 -7.83
CA PRO A 221 -9.30 16.05 -9.15
C PRO A 221 -8.24 15.80 -10.23
N LYS A 222 -8.66 15.41 -11.43
CA LYS A 222 -7.74 15.09 -12.53
C LYS A 222 -8.02 15.93 -13.77
N ASN A 223 -6.93 16.32 -14.45
CA ASN A 223 -6.94 17.01 -15.73
C ASN A 223 -6.39 16.06 -16.80
N ILE A 224 -7.24 15.61 -17.72
CA ILE A 224 -6.90 14.53 -18.65
C ILE A 224 -6.96 15.01 -20.09
N VAL A 225 -5.87 14.84 -20.84
CA VAL A 225 -5.92 14.97 -22.30
C VAL A 225 -5.80 13.59 -22.92
N PHE A 226 -6.88 13.13 -23.56
CA PHE A 226 -6.88 11.88 -24.31
C PHE A 226 -6.32 12.15 -25.70
N VAL A 227 -5.24 11.47 -26.07
CA VAL A 227 -4.57 11.60 -27.37
C VAL A 227 -4.76 10.30 -28.13
N ILE A 228 -5.67 10.30 -29.10
CA ILE A 228 -6.16 9.10 -29.77
C ILE A 228 -5.67 9.07 -31.21
N ASP A 229 -4.93 8.02 -31.56
CA ASP A 229 -4.52 7.75 -32.93
C ASP A 229 -5.72 7.36 -33.78
N VAL A 230 -5.91 8.07 -34.90
CA VAL A 230 -6.96 7.83 -35.89
C VAL A 230 -6.39 7.62 -37.29
N SER A 231 -5.15 7.12 -37.36
CA SER A 231 -4.49 6.73 -38.60
C SER A 231 -5.20 5.57 -39.30
N GLY A 232 -4.86 5.34 -40.58
CA GLY A 232 -5.49 4.28 -41.37
C GLY A 232 -5.33 2.86 -40.78
N SER A 233 -4.27 2.60 -40.02
CA SER A 233 -4.02 1.31 -39.36
C SER A 233 -5.07 0.97 -38.30
N MET A 234 -5.66 1.98 -37.67
CA MET A 234 -6.68 1.80 -36.63
C MET A 234 -8.03 1.31 -37.16
N TRP A 235 -8.20 1.21 -38.48
CA TRP A 235 -9.46 0.81 -39.09
C TRP A 235 -9.98 -0.56 -38.61
N GLY A 236 -11.31 -0.70 -38.52
CA GLY A 236 -11.97 -1.94 -38.12
C GLY A 236 -12.07 -2.11 -36.60
N VAL A 237 -11.64 -3.26 -36.09
CA VAL A 237 -11.86 -3.69 -34.70
C VAL A 237 -11.13 -2.79 -33.69
N LYS A 238 -9.90 -2.36 -34.00
CA LYS A 238 -9.08 -1.51 -33.11
C LYS A 238 -9.77 -0.18 -32.79
N MET A 239 -10.25 0.54 -33.80
CA MET A 239 -11.01 1.78 -33.57
C MET A 239 -12.33 1.52 -32.86
N LYS A 240 -13.08 0.48 -33.24
CA LYS A 240 -14.36 0.16 -32.57
C LYS A 240 -14.17 -0.05 -31.06
N GLN A 241 -13.13 -0.79 -30.67
CA GLN A 241 -12.81 -1.06 -29.27
C GLN A 241 -12.29 0.16 -28.53
N THR A 242 -11.50 1.00 -29.21
CA THR A 242 -11.04 2.27 -28.65
C THR A 242 -12.22 3.20 -28.35
N VAL A 243 -13.16 3.32 -29.30
CA VAL A 243 -14.40 4.10 -29.11
C VAL A 243 -15.24 3.56 -27.95
N GLU A 244 -15.43 2.25 -27.87
CA GLU A 244 -16.18 1.59 -26.79
C GLU A 244 -15.55 1.83 -25.42
N ALA A 245 -14.23 1.63 -25.29
CA ALA A 245 -13.51 1.89 -24.05
C ALA A 245 -13.58 3.37 -23.65
N MET A 246 -13.38 4.28 -24.61
CA MET A 246 -13.45 5.72 -24.36
C MET A 246 -14.82 6.16 -23.89
N GLN A 247 -15.91 5.59 -24.41
CA GLN A 247 -17.25 5.90 -23.92
C GLN A 247 -17.42 5.54 -22.44
N ALA A 248 -16.94 4.36 -22.02
CA ALA A 248 -16.99 3.95 -20.63
C ALA A 248 -16.09 4.82 -19.74
N ILE A 249 -14.89 5.16 -20.21
CA ILE A 249 -13.94 6.03 -19.48
C ILE A 249 -14.54 7.43 -19.24
N LEU A 250 -15.25 7.98 -20.23
CA LEU A 250 -15.91 9.27 -20.10
C LEU A 250 -17.09 9.27 -19.13
N ASP A 251 -17.75 8.13 -18.90
CA ASP A 251 -18.81 8.00 -17.88
C ASP A 251 -18.27 8.07 -16.45
N ASP A 252 -17.00 7.70 -16.26
CA ASP A 252 -16.34 7.71 -14.95
C ASP A 252 -15.77 9.09 -14.56
N LEU A 253 -15.93 10.11 -15.41
CA LEU A 253 -15.49 11.47 -15.10
C LEU A 253 -16.47 12.17 -14.15
N SER A 254 -15.92 12.83 -13.14
CA SER A 254 -16.66 13.65 -12.18
C SER A 254 -16.68 15.12 -12.60
N ILE A 255 -17.56 15.91 -11.98
CA ILE A 255 -17.68 17.35 -12.27
C ILE A 255 -16.41 18.15 -11.93
N ASP A 256 -15.61 17.66 -10.98
CA ASP A 256 -14.35 18.27 -10.55
C ASP A 256 -13.19 17.94 -11.51
N ASP A 257 -13.37 16.92 -12.36
CA ASP A 257 -12.39 16.55 -13.37
C ASP A 257 -12.47 17.48 -14.58
N HIS A 258 -11.33 17.71 -15.21
CA HIS A 258 -11.24 18.47 -16.45
C HIS A 258 -10.68 17.58 -17.55
N PHE A 259 -11.22 17.69 -18.77
CA PHE A 259 -10.73 16.87 -19.87
C PHE A 259 -10.81 17.55 -21.23
N SER A 260 -10.05 17.00 -22.18
CA SER A 260 -10.23 17.25 -23.61
C SER A 260 -9.74 16.03 -24.41
N ILE A 261 -10.11 15.99 -25.68
CA ILE A 261 -9.80 14.91 -26.60
C ILE A 261 -9.08 15.50 -27.80
N ILE A 262 -7.93 14.92 -28.11
CA ILE A 262 -7.15 15.18 -29.30
C ILE A 262 -7.15 13.89 -30.12
N ASP A 263 -7.73 13.93 -31.31
CA ASP A 263 -7.49 12.89 -32.30
C ASP A 263 -6.41 13.33 -33.28
N PHE A 264 -5.57 12.39 -33.68
CA PHE A 264 -4.47 12.68 -34.59
C PHE A 264 -4.27 11.61 -35.65
N ASN A 265 -3.94 12.08 -36.84
CA ASN A 265 -3.41 11.28 -37.93
C ASN A 265 -2.22 12.02 -38.56
N HIS A 266 -2.33 12.47 -39.81
CA HIS A 266 -1.43 13.46 -40.39
C HIS A 266 -1.75 14.89 -39.92
N ASN A 267 -2.99 15.13 -39.46
CA ASN A 267 -3.46 16.36 -38.84
C ASN A 267 -3.74 16.10 -37.34
N VAL A 268 -3.63 17.13 -36.52
CA VAL A 268 -4.02 17.11 -35.11
C VAL A 268 -5.29 17.93 -34.94
N ARG A 269 -6.35 17.32 -34.38
CA ARG A 269 -7.64 17.97 -34.16
C ARG A 269 -8.01 17.87 -32.69
N CYS A 270 -8.54 18.95 -32.14
CA CYS A 270 -9.04 19.01 -30.77
C CYS A 270 -10.57 19.03 -30.82
N TRP A 271 -11.22 18.17 -30.05
CA TRP A 271 -12.66 18.28 -29.81
C TRP A 271 -12.98 19.60 -29.10
N SER A 272 -12.19 19.94 -28.08
CA SER A 272 -12.20 21.22 -27.39
C SER A 272 -10.79 21.80 -27.34
N GLU A 273 -10.64 23.08 -27.70
CA GLU A 273 -9.36 23.79 -27.67
C GLU A 273 -8.83 24.05 -26.25
N ASP A 274 -9.74 23.98 -25.26
CA ASP A 274 -9.50 24.16 -23.83
C ASP A 274 -9.99 22.95 -23.03
N LEU A 275 -9.46 22.77 -21.82
CA LEU A 275 -9.99 21.78 -20.89
C LEU A 275 -11.38 22.20 -20.41
N VAL A 276 -12.32 21.25 -20.44
CA VAL A 276 -13.70 21.47 -19.99
C VAL A 276 -14.02 20.55 -18.80
N PRO A 277 -14.93 20.97 -17.90
CA PRO A 277 -15.31 20.13 -16.77
C PRO A 277 -16.04 18.86 -17.22
N GLY A 278 -15.91 17.78 -16.47
CA GLY A 278 -16.56 16.48 -16.64
C GLY A 278 -18.08 16.47 -16.39
N SER A 279 -18.77 17.54 -16.79
CA SER A 279 -20.22 17.63 -16.70
C SER A 279 -20.92 16.68 -17.67
N SER A 280 -22.12 16.22 -17.31
CA SER A 280 -22.91 15.32 -18.14
C SER A 280 -23.18 15.85 -19.56
N LEU A 281 -23.30 17.18 -19.71
CA LEU A 281 -23.48 17.84 -21.01
C LEU A 281 -22.21 17.71 -21.89
N GLN A 282 -21.04 18.04 -21.32
CA GLN A 282 -19.76 17.97 -22.04
C GLN A 282 -19.37 16.52 -22.35
N VAL A 283 -19.60 15.60 -21.41
CA VAL A 283 -19.40 14.16 -21.62
C VAL A 283 -20.28 13.64 -22.77
N ALA A 284 -21.55 14.03 -22.83
CA ALA A 284 -22.44 13.62 -23.91
C ALA A 284 -22.00 14.15 -25.29
N ASP A 285 -21.47 15.37 -25.34
CA ASP A 285 -20.93 15.95 -26.58
C ASP A 285 -19.62 15.26 -27.03
N ALA A 286 -18.69 15.05 -26.10
CA ALA A 286 -17.45 14.31 -26.34
C ALA A 286 -17.71 12.88 -26.87
N LYS A 287 -18.73 12.21 -26.35
CA LYS A 287 -19.14 10.87 -26.83
C LYS A 287 -19.62 10.91 -28.28
N LYS A 288 -20.40 11.92 -28.67
CA LYS A 288 -20.83 12.11 -30.07
C LYS A 288 -19.62 12.38 -30.96
N TYR A 289 -18.66 13.19 -30.49
CA TYR A 289 -17.42 13.44 -31.21
C TYR A 289 -16.66 12.15 -31.51
N ILE A 290 -16.37 11.33 -30.48
CA ILE A 290 -15.63 10.07 -30.63
C ILE A 290 -16.36 9.10 -31.57
N GLN A 291 -17.69 9.00 -31.50
CA GLN A 291 -18.48 8.14 -32.41
C GLN A 291 -18.37 8.57 -33.88
N SER A 292 -18.11 9.85 -34.14
CA SER A 292 -18.00 10.38 -35.51
C SER A 292 -16.63 10.20 -36.14
N ILE A 293 -15.62 9.79 -35.35
CA ILE A 293 -14.23 9.62 -35.80
C ILE A 293 -14.14 8.53 -36.86
N LYS A 294 -13.46 8.86 -37.98
CA LYS A 294 -13.18 7.92 -39.07
C LYS A 294 -11.66 7.77 -39.27
N PRO A 295 -11.09 6.58 -39.03
CA PRO A 295 -9.66 6.32 -39.20
C PRO A 295 -9.21 6.59 -40.65
N ASN A 296 -8.16 7.39 -40.83
CA ASN A 296 -7.52 7.63 -42.13
C ASN A 296 -6.13 8.26 -42.00
N GLY A 297 -5.31 8.17 -43.05
CA GLY A 297 -4.04 8.91 -43.16
C GLY A 297 -2.88 8.32 -42.35
N GLY A 298 -1.83 9.13 -42.17
CA GLY A 298 -0.62 8.76 -41.40
C GLY A 298 -0.71 9.08 -39.90
N THR A 299 0.44 9.19 -39.23
CA THR A 299 0.56 9.20 -37.76
C THR A 299 1.57 10.26 -37.31
N ASN A 300 1.11 11.36 -36.70
CA ASN A 300 1.92 12.49 -36.24
C ASN A 300 1.89 12.61 -34.70
N ILE A 301 2.56 11.67 -34.02
CA ILE A 301 2.60 11.59 -32.55
C ILE A 301 3.23 12.85 -31.93
N ASN A 302 4.26 13.41 -32.57
CA ASN A 302 4.99 14.55 -32.02
C ASN A 302 4.09 15.78 -31.86
N GLU A 303 3.36 16.17 -32.90
CA GLU A 303 2.49 17.33 -32.84
C GLU A 303 1.33 17.13 -31.86
N ALA A 304 0.74 15.93 -31.83
CA ALA A 304 -0.35 15.58 -30.93
C ALA A 304 0.05 15.71 -29.45
N LEU A 305 1.21 15.15 -29.08
CA LEU A 305 1.75 15.27 -27.72
C LEU A 305 2.11 16.72 -27.38
N MET A 306 2.72 17.47 -28.30
CA MET A 306 3.04 18.88 -28.07
C MET A 306 1.77 19.72 -27.84
N ARG A 307 0.70 19.48 -28.60
CA ARG A 307 -0.60 20.15 -28.41
C ARG A 307 -1.24 19.80 -27.07
N ALA A 308 -1.18 18.53 -26.66
CA ALA A 308 -1.68 18.07 -25.36
C ALA A 308 -0.96 18.77 -24.19
N VAL A 309 0.36 18.84 -24.23
CA VAL A 309 1.15 19.53 -23.20
C VAL A 309 0.82 21.01 -23.17
N GLN A 310 0.73 21.67 -24.33
CA GLN A 310 0.35 23.09 -24.40
C GLN A 310 -1.02 23.36 -23.79
N MET A 311 -1.99 22.47 -23.97
CA MET A 311 -3.33 22.60 -23.39
C MET A 311 -3.28 22.55 -21.86
N LEU A 312 -2.57 21.57 -21.28
CA LEU A 312 -2.36 21.48 -19.83
C LEU A 312 -1.59 22.70 -19.28
N VAL A 313 -0.54 23.14 -19.98
CA VAL A 313 0.23 24.34 -19.61
C VAL A 313 -0.65 25.60 -19.61
N LYS A 314 -1.47 25.78 -20.65
CA LYS A 314 -2.37 26.93 -20.78
C LYS A 314 -3.37 26.95 -19.62
N ALA A 315 -4.03 25.83 -19.35
CA ALA A 315 -5.00 25.72 -18.26
C ALA A 315 -4.37 25.99 -16.88
N SER A 316 -3.17 25.45 -16.63
CA SER A 316 -2.40 25.71 -15.41
C SER A 316 -2.06 27.20 -15.25
N ASN A 317 -1.54 27.84 -16.30
CA ASN A 317 -1.15 29.25 -16.23
C ASN A 317 -2.34 30.21 -16.08
N GLN A 318 -3.51 29.83 -16.58
CA GLN A 318 -4.74 30.61 -16.50
C GLN A 318 -5.52 30.39 -15.19
N GLY A 319 -5.05 29.49 -14.31
CA GLY A 319 -5.74 29.14 -13.07
C GLY A 319 -7.07 28.41 -13.29
N LEU A 320 -7.24 27.76 -14.45
CA LEU A 320 -8.45 26.99 -14.79
C LEU A 320 -8.49 25.62 -14.12
N ILE A 321 -7.35 25.15 -13.61
CA ILE A 321 -7.21 23.85 -12.94
C ILE A 321 -6.61 24.06 -11.55
N ASP A 322 -7.06 23.27 -10.58
CA ASP A 322 -6.60 23.34 -9.20
C ASP A 322 -5.08 23.01 -9.11
N PRO A 323 -4.24 23.83 -8.44
CA PRO A 323 -2.84 23.52 -8.18
C PRO A 323 -2.57 22.19 -7.45
N ARG A 324 -3.57 21.63 -6.75
CA ARG A 324 -3.51 20.32 -6.08
C ARG A 324 -3.97 19.17 -6.97
N SER A 325 -4.61 19.44 -8.11
CA SER A 325 -5.06 18.42 -9.07
C SER A 325 -3.91 17.66 -9.76
N VAL A 326 -4.23 16.51 -10.34
CA VAL A 326 -3.30 15.66 -11.09
C VAL A 326 -3.52 15.80 -12.58
N SER A 327 -2.48 16.21 -13.31
CA SER A 327 -2.57 16.33 -14.77
C SER A 327 -1.90 15.15 -15.49
N MET A 328 -2.60 14.58 -16.48
CA MET A 328 -2.11 13.43 -17.23
C MET A 328 -2.53 13.45 -18.70
N ILE A 329 -1.67 12.87 -19.53
CA ILE A 329 -1.90 12.62 -20.95
C ILE A 329 -2.00 11.11 -21.13
N ILE A 330 -3.06 10.66 -21.80
CA ILE A 330 -3.24 9.25 -22.15
C ILE A 330 -3.14 9.13 -23.68
N LEU A 331 -2.00 8.65 -24.16
CA LEU A 331 -1.75 8.37 -25.57
C LEU A 331 -2.24 6.97 -25.91
N VAL A 332 -3.05 6.83 -26.95
CA VAL A 332 -3.48 5.55 -27.52
C VAL A 332 -3.03 5.50 -28.98
N SER A 333 -2.20 4.53 -29.34
CA SER A 333 -1.68 4.39 -30.72
C SER A 333 -1.40 2.93 -31.08
N ASP A 334 -1.55 2.59 -32.36
CA ASP A 334 -1.29 1.26 -32.91
C ASP A 334 -0.09 1.21 -33.88
N GLY A 335 0.57 2.34 -34.13
CA GLY A 335 1.60 2.42 -35.16
C GLY A 335 2.72 3.43 -34.85
N ASP A 336 3.80 3.30 -35.60
CA ASP A 336 4.95 4.21 -35.53
C ASP A 336 4.65 5.57 -36.17
N PRO A 337 5.35 6.65 -35.78
CA PRO A 337 5.17 7.97 -36.39
C PRO A 337 5.60 7.95 -37.87
N THR A 338 4.71 8.39 -38.75
CA THR A 338 4.90 8.40 -40.22
C THR A 338 4.84 9.80 -40.83
N VAL A 339 4.31 10.78 -40.12
CA VAL A 339 4.14 12.18 -40.59
C VAL A 339 4.70 13.14 -39.53
N GLY A 340 5.26 14.26 -39.99
CA GLY A 340 5.89 15.25 -39.12
C GLY A 340 7.29 14.80 -38.69
N GLU A 341 7.58 14.88 -37.38
CA GLU A 341 8.83 14.35 -36.83
C GLU A 341 8.72 12.84 -36.62
N ILE A 342 9.49 12.08 -37.42
CA ILE A 342 9.48 10.62 -37.42
C ILE A 342 10.62 10.02 -36.58
N LYS A 343 11.66 10.79 -36.23
CA LYS A 343 12.79 10.27 -35.46
C LYS A 343 12.38 10.15 -34.00
N LEU A 344 12.15 8.91 -33.55
CA LEU A 344 11.75 8.55 -32.18
C LEU A 344 12.55 9.29 -31.09
N SER A 345 13.88 9.37 -31.24
CA SER A 345 14.75 10.07 -30.28
C SER A 345 14.56 11.59 -30.24
N THR A 346 14.13 12.21 -31.35
CA THR A 346 13.79 13.63 -31.40
C THR A 346 12.44 13.88 -30.74
N ILE A 347 11.45 13.01 -30.99
CA ILE A 347 10.13 13.09 -30.35
C ILE A 347 10.27 13.02 -28.82
N GLN A 348 11.04 12.04 -28.32
CA GLN A 348 11.34 11.92 -26.89
C GLN A 348 11.93 13.21 -26.30
N LYS A 349 12.94 13.80 -26.96
CA LYS A 349 13.55 15.06 -26.54
C LYS A 349 12.57 16.23 -26.58
N ASN A 350 11.73 16.32 -27.60
CA ASN A 350 10.74 17.38 -27.75
C ASN A 350 9.73 17.35 -26.60
N VAL A 351 9.14 16.19 -26.34
CA VAL A 351 8.16 16.00 -25.26
C VAL A 351 8.79 16.25 -23.91
N LYS A 352 9.97 15.68 -23.62
CA LYS A 352 10.69 15.87 -22.36
C LYS A 352 11.01 17.34 -22.07
N ARG A 353 11.28 18.15 -23.11
CA ARG A 353 11.59 19.57 -22.96
C ARG A 353 10.38 20.41 -22.54
N VAL A 354 9.17 20.02 -22.96
CA VAL A 354 7.95 20.78 -22.67
C VAL A 354 7.15 20.24 -21.49
N MET A 355 7.34 18.97 -21.14
CA MET A 355 6.65 18.33 -20.02
C MET A 355 7.07 18.97 -18.68
N ARG A 356 6.07 19.46 -17.93
CA ARG A 356 6.25 19.96 -16.57
C ARG A 356 6.37 18.81 -15.57
N GLU A 357 6.89 19.11 -14.39
CA GLU A 357 7.08 18.08 -13.36
C GLU A 357 5.77 17.43 -12.88
N GLU A 358 4.68 18.18 -12.94
CA GLU A 358 3.38 17.78 -12.42
C GLU A 358 2.62 16.85 -13.40
N PHE A 359 3.05 16.82 -14.67
CA PHE A 359 2.36 16.11 -15.74
C PHE A 359 2.89 14.68 -15.90
N SER A 360 1.98 13.74 -16.11
CA SER A 360 2.31 12.35 -16.47
C SER A 360 1.90 12.01 -17.90
N LEU A 361 2.69 11.18 -18.58
CA LEU A 361 2.33 10.59 -19.87
C LEU A 361 2.16 9.08 -19.75
N PHE A 362 0.95 8.60 -19.96
CA PHE A 362 0.64 7.18 -20.09
C PHE A 362 0.51 6.82 -21.57
N SER A 363 1.03 5.66 -21.97
CA SER A 363 1.03 5.22 -23.37
C SER A 363 0.40 3.84 -23.53
N LEU A 364 -0.62 3.73 -24.37
CA LEU A 364 -1.37 2.52 -24.65
C LEU A 364 -1.09 2.09 -26.09
N GLY A 365 -0.26 1.07 -26.24
CA GLY A 365 0.14 0.53 -27.55
C GLY A 365 -0.80 -0.59 -27.97
N ILE A 366 -1.62 -0.38 -28.99
CA ILE A 366 -2.55 -1.39 -29.50
C ILE A 366 -1.84 -2.30 -30.53
N GLY A 367 -1.88 -3.61 -30.29
CA GLY A 367 -1.28 -4.60 -31.16
C GLY A 367 0.25 -4.65 -31.08
N PHE A 368 0.88 -5.09 -32.17
CA PHE A 368 2.33 -5.33 -32.26
C PHE A 368 3.02 -4.45 -33.31
N ASP A 369 2.26 -3.61 -34.02
CA ASP A 369 2.75 -2.78 -35.13
C ASP A 369 3.44 -1.49 -34.63
N VAL A 370 3.33 -1.18 -33.34
CA VAL A 370 4.01 -0.05 -32.69
C VAL A 370 5.31 -0.47 -32.00
N ASP A 371 6.34 0.38 -32.12
CA ASP A 371 7.57 0.30 -31.32
C ASP A 371 7.23 0.56 -29.84
N TYR A 372 6.93 -0.53 -29.13
CA TYR A 372 6.58 -0.47 -27.70
C TYR A 372 7.77 -0.05 -26.83
N ASP A 373 9.00 -0.33 -27.25
CA ASP A 373 10.20 0.16 -26.58
C ASP A 373 10.25 1.69 -26.60
N PHE A 374 9.80 2.32 -27.69
CA PHE A 374 9.64 3.77 -27.78
C PHE A 374 8.54 4.28 -26.84
N LEU A 375 7.36 3.65 -26.83
CA LEU A 375 6.25 4.02 -25.94
C LEU A 375 6.60 3.86 -24.46
N GLU A 376 7.29 2.77 -24.11
CA GLU A 376 7.75 2.51 -22.76
C GLU A 376 8.75 3.58 -22.30
N ARG A 377 9.74 3.90 -23.14
CA ARG A 377 10.73 4.94 -22.82
C ARG A 377 10.09 6.32 -22.68
N ILE A 378 9.22 6.73 -23.60
CA ILE A 378 8.62 8.08 -23.55
C ILE A 378 7.67 8.23 -22.35
N ALA A 379 6.94 7.18 -21.96
CA ALA A 379 6.12 7.20 -20.75
C ALA A 379 6.99 7.26 -19.48
N MET A 380 8.03 6.42 -19.39
CA MET A 380 8.94 6.39 -18.24
C MET A 380 9.69 7.71 -18.03
N GLU A 381 10.15 8.36 -19.11
CA GLU A 381 10.81 9.67 -19.02
C GLU A 381 9.88 10.79 -18.52
N ASN A 382 8.56 10.56 -18.60
CA ASN A 382 7.53 11.54 -18.28
C ASN A 382 6.56 11.00 -17.19
N ARG A 383 7.10 10.29 -16.19
CA ARG A 383 6.40 9.91 -14.95
C ARG A 383 5.10 9.12 -15.17
N GLY A 384 5.06 8.30 -16.21
CA GLY A 384 3.95 7.39 -16.48
C GLY A 384 4.44 6.01 -16.86
N ILE A 385 3.50 5.18 -17.29
CA ILE A 385 3.75 3.80 -17.70
C ILE A 385 3.18 3.55 -19.09
N ALA A 386 3.79 2.61 -19.81
CA ALA A 386 3.22 2.09 -21.04
C ALA A 386 2.55 0.75 -20.81
N GLN A 387 1.39 0.51 -21.42
CA GLN A 387 0.73 -0.78 -21.43
C GLN A 387 0.43 -1.20 -22.86
N ARG A 388 0.73 -2.46 -23.19
CA ARG A 388 0.35 -3.04 -24.47
C ARG A 388 -1.09 -3.54 -24.36
N ILE A 389 -1.89 -3.23 -25.37
CA ILE A 389 -3.28 -3.64 -25.49
C ILE A 389 -3.35 -4.61 -26.66
N TYR A 390 -3.80 -5.83 -26.41
CA TYR A 390 -3.92 -6.82 -27.46
C TYR A 390 -5.20 -6.59 -28.25
N ALA A 391 -5.12 -6.55 -29.58
CA ALA A 391 -6.26 -6.37 -30.48
C ALA A 391 -7.10 -7.66 -30.64
N ASN A 392 -7.50 -8.26 -29.52
CA ASN A 392 -8.44 -9.37 -29.43
C ASN A 392 -9.81 -8.86 -28.95
N HIS A 393 -10.79 -9.74 -28.68
CA HIS A 393 -12.13 -9.34 -28.26
C HIS A 393 -12.16 -8.56 -26.93
N ASP A 394 -11.13 -8.68 -26.08
CA ASP A 394 -11.05 -8.06 -24.75
C ASP A 394 -10.28 -6.74 -24.72
N ALA A 395 -9.91 -6.15 -25.87
CA ALA A 395 -9.12 -4.92 -25.90
C ALA A 395 -9.79 -3.75 -25.16
N ALA A 396 -11.12 -3.64 -25.27
CA ALA A 396 -11.90 -2.62 -24.58
C ALA A 396 -11.83 -2.80 -23.05
N GLU A 397 -11.88 -4.04 -22.56
CA GLU A 397 -11.73 -4.37 -21.14
C GLU A 397 -10.31 -4.09 -20.64
N GLN A 398 -9.28 -4.40 -21.45
CA GLN A 398 -7.89 -4.09 -21.11
C GLN A 398 -7.65 -2.58 -20.95
N LEU A 399 -8.24 -1.77 -21.84
CA LEU A 399 -8.19 -0.30 -21.76
C LEU A 399 -8.92 0.22 -20.52
N ARG A 400 -10.12 -0.29 -20.22
CA ARG A 400 -10.87 0.05 -19.01
C ARG A 400 -10.10 -0.32 -17.75
N THR A 401 -9.55 -1.52 -17.71
CA THR A 401 -8.73 -2.03 -16.60
C THR A 401 -7.49 -1.17 -16.37
N PHE A 402 -6.85 -0.68 -17.44
CA PHE A 402 -5.78 0.29 -17.32
C PHE A 402 -6.28 1.61 -16.72
N TYR A 403 -7.36 2.16 -17.26
CA TYR A 403 -7.91 3.42 -16.76
C TYR A 403 -8.30 3.33 -15.28
N SER A 404 -8.97 2.26 -14.86
CA SER A 404 -9.31 2.04 -13.45
C SER A 404 -8.10 1.98 -12.51
N GLN A 405 -6.91 1.65 -13.02
CA GLN A 405 -5.67 1.69 -12.21
C GLN A 405 -5.14 3.12 -12.02
N VAL A 406 -5.52 4.07 -12.88
CA VAL A 406 -5.02 5.46 -12.87
C VAL A 406 -6.10 6.51 -12.64
N SER A 407 -7.38 6.12 -12.56
CA SER A 407 -8.52 7.03 -12.50
C SER A 407 -8.74 7.71 -11.15
N ALA A 408 -8.21 7.12 -10.06
CA ALA A 408 -8.38 7.60 -8.69
C ALA A 408 -7.03 7.88 -8.01
N PRO A 409 -6.32 8.96 -8.39
CA PRO A 409 -5.13 9.41 -7.65
C PRO A 409 -5.53 9.86 -6.25
N LEU A 410 -4.88 9.35 -5.19
CA LEU A 410 -5.17 9.70 -3.79
C LEU A 410 -4.13 10.63 -3.18
N LEU A 411 -2.86 10.49 -3.58
CA LEU A 411 -1.75 11.28 -3.07
C LEU A 411 -0.82 11.73 -4.20
N ARG A 412 -0.14 12.85 -3.98
CA ARG A 412 0.95 13.37 -4.81
C ARG A 412 2.17 13.72 -3.97
N ARG A 413 3.33 13.86 -4.62
CA ARG A 413 4.61 14.26 -3.99
C ARG A 413 4.97 13.40 -2.76
N ILE A 414 4.87 12.09 -2.90
CA ILE A 414 5.15 11.14 -1.83
C ILE A 414 6.66 10.98 -1.68
N THR A 415 7.18 11.15 -0.48
CA THR A 415 8.58 10.88 -0.14
C THR A 415 8.64 10.01 1.10
N ILE A 416 9.38 8.90 1.03
CA ILE A 416 9.62 7.98 2.14
C ILE A 416 11.10 8.13 2.54
N GLN A 417 11.32 8.60 3.76
CA GLN A 417 12.64 8.90 4.31
C GLN A 417 12.94 8.00 5.48
N PHE A 418 14.23 7.81 5.73
CA PHE A 418 14.77 7.03 6.85
C PHE A 418 15.82 7.92 7.53
N PRO A 419 16.04 7.77 8.85
CA PRO A 419 17.10 8.47 9.55
C PRO A 419 18.46 8.29 8.85
N GLU A 420 19.29 9.33 8.85
CA GLU A 420 20.67 9.23 8.37
C GLU A 420 21.40 8.11 9.12
N ASP A 421 22.30 7.41 8.44
CA ASP A 421 23.09 6.28 8.95
C ASP A 421 22.30 5.03 9.42
N SER A 422 20.97 5.00 9.26
CA SER A 422 20.17 3.79 9.55
C SER A 422 20.08 2.79 8.40
N VAL A 423 20.24 3.27 7.16
CA VAL A 423 20.01 2.48 5.94
C VAL A 423 20.99 2.80 4.82
N SER A 424 21.18 1.87 3.90
CA SER A 424 21.96 2.04 2.68
C SER A 424 21.32 1.33 1.48
N ASP A 425 21.78 1.65 0.26
CA ASP A 425 21.27 1.06 -0.99
C ASP A 425 19.73 1.12 -1.12
N VAL A 426 19.12 2.23 -0.70
CA VAL A 426 17.66 2.41 -0.74
C VAL A 426 17.20 2.58 -2.18
N THR A 427 16.16 1.82 -2.56
CA THR A 427 15.50 1.93 -3.87
C THR A 427 14.74 3.25 -4.01
N GLN A 428 14.17 3.55 -5.19
CA GLN A 428 13.29 4.71 -5.38
C GLN A 428 12.33 4.92 -4.19
N ASN A 429 12.44 6.09 -3.57
CA ASN A 429 11.70 6.48 -2.37
C ASN A 429 10.93 7.81 -2.56
N ARG A 430 10.92 8.34 -3.78
CA ARG A 430 10.13 9.50 -4.21
C ARG A 430 9.19 9.08 -5.31
N PHE A 431 7.91 9.39 -5.13
CA PHE A 431 6.85 9.01 -6.06
C PHE A 431 5.95 10.21 -6.33
N ASP A 432 5.65 10.45 -7.61
CA ASP A 432 4.86 11.61 -8.00
C ASP A 432 3.39 11.47 -7.61
N LYS A 433 2.87 10.25 -7.70
CA LYS A 433 1.45 9.91 -7.61
C LYS A 433 1.27 8.54 -6.95
N TYR A 434 0.20 8.39 -6.18
CA TYR A 434 -0.29 7.10 -5.68
C TYR A 434 -1.77 6.97 -6.06
N PHE A 435 -2.13 5.85 -6.67
CA PHE A 435 -3.49 5.58 -7.13
C PHE A 435 -4.19 4.58 -6.21
N SER A 436 -5.50 4.75 -6.05
CA SER A 436 -6.32 3.85 -5.24
C SER A 436 -6.19 2.40 -5.73
N GLY A 437 -6.07 1.47 -4.79
CA GLY A 437 -5.91 0.05 -5.09
C GLY A 437 -4.50 -0.37 -5.56
N SER A 438 -3.55 0.56 -5.67
CA SER A 438 -2.13 0.26 -5.92
C SER A 438 -1.35 0.09 -4.61
N GLU A 439 -0.02 -0.05 -4.70
CA GLU A 439 0.90 -0.06 -3.56
C GLU A 439 2.27 0.46 -4.00
N LEU A 440 2.87 1.32 -3.19
CA LEU A 440 4.26 1.74 -3.33
C LEU A 440 5.14 0.84 -2.47
N VAL A 441 6.31 0.46 -2.99
CA VAL A 441 7.24 -0.40 -2.27
C VAL A 441 8.64 0.21 -2.33
N VAL A 442 9.25 0.38 -1.16
CA VAL A 442 10.63 0.83 -0.99
C VAL A 442 11.40 -0.25 -0.25
N ALA A 443 12.60 -0.57 -0.69
CA ALA A 443 13.46 -1.52 -0.03
C ALA A 443 14.88 -0.98 0.11
N GLY A 444 15.65 -1.55 1.03
CA GLY A 444 17.04 -1.17 1.26
C GLY A 444 17.73 -2.10 2.25
N LYS A 445 18.98 -1.79 2.56
CA LYS A 445 19.78 -2.49 3.56
C LYS A 445 19.73 -1.74 4.88
N VAL A 446 19.58 -2.47 5.97
CA VAL A 446 19.68 -1.90 7.32
C VAL A 446 21.16 -1.86 7.70
N LEU A 447 21.60 -0.71 8.20
CA LEU A 447 22.96 -0.56 8.73
C LEU A 447 22.99 -1.00 10.20
N PRO A 448 24.10 -1.59 10.69
CA PRO A 448 24.24 -1.92 12.11
C PRO A 448 24.10 -0.67 12.97
N SER A 449 23.26 -0.75 14.00
CA SER A 449 22.97 0.35 14.93
C SER A 449 22.80 -0.21 16.35
N ASP A 450 22.96 0.64 17.35
CA ASP A 450 22.65 0.31 18.76
C ASP A 450 21.14 0.24 19.02
N SER A 451 20.31 0.72 18.08
CA SER A 451 18.85 0.64 18.14
C SER A 451 18.34 -0.63 17.47
N ASP A 452 17.52 -1.40 18.17
CA ASP A 452 16.81 -2.55 17.62
C ASP A 452 15.60 -2.16 16.75
N THR A 453 15.28 -0.87 16.65
CA THR A 453 14.16 -0.36 15.87
C THR A 453 14.62 0.47 14.67
N LEU A 454 13.99 0.21 13.51
CA LEU A 454 14.09 1.04 12.32
C LEU A 454 12.82 1.88 12.19
N THR A 455 13.00 3.18 11.92
CA THR A 455 11.90 4.12 11.70
C THR A 455 11.92 4.66 10.27
N SER A 456 10.73 4.97 9.75
CA SER A 456 10.54 5.61 8.45
C SER A 456 9.53 6.75 8.53
N PHE A 457 9.78 7.82 7.80
CA PHE A 457 8.95 9.02 7.73
C PHE A 457 8.41 9.18 6.32
N THR A 458 7.08 9.20 6.18
CA THR A 458 6.42 9.39 4.89
C THR A 458 5.73 10.74 4.84
N THR A 459 6.11 11.58 3.89
CA THR A 459 5.45 12.86 3.60
C THR A 459 4.67 12.76 2.29
N ALA A 460 3.43 13.24 2.26
CA ALA A 460 2.61 13.26 1.04
C ALA A 460 1.59 14.41 1.07
N SER A 461 1.15 14.85 -0.11
CA SER A 461 0.04 15.80 -0.26
C SER A 461 -1.19 15.07 -0.80
N ALA A 462 -2.31 15.18 -0.10
CA ALA A 462 -3.64 14.80 -0.60
C ALA A 462 -4.39 16.02 -1.17
N ALA A 463 -5.69 15.86 -1.44
CA ALA A 463 -6.54 16.88 -2.05
C ALA A 463 -6.49 18.22 -1.32
N LEU A 464 -6.73 18.24 -0.01
CA LEU A 464 -6.73 19.48 0.78
C LEU A 464 -5.78 19.43 1.99
N LEU A 465 -5.07 18.33 2.18
CA LEU A 465 -4.23 18.11 3.35
C LEU A 465 -2.81 17.67 3.00
N ASP A 466 -1.88 18.06 3.85
CA ASP A 466 -0.51 17.53 3.86
C ASP A 466 -0.35 16.59 5.04
N ILE A 467 0.28 15.44 4.76
CA ILE A 467 0.41 14.31 5.66
C ILE A 467 1.88 14.07 5.93
N THR A 468 2.23 13.94 7.20
CA THR A 468 3.45 13.31 7.65
C THR A 468 3.10 12.10 8.50
N MET A 469 3.70 10.95 8.21
CA MET A 469 3.43 9.68 8.89
C MET A 469 4.72 9.03 9.33
N GLU A 470 4.68 8.37 10.48
CA GLU A 470 5.80 7.61 11.02
C GLU A 470 5.45 6.13 11.10
N THR A 471 6.36 5.28 10.63
CA THR A 471 6.27 3.82 10.76
C THR A 471 7.53 3.30 11.43
N GLU A 472 7.37 2.31 12.31
CA GLU A 472 8.46 1.67 13.04
C GLU A 472 8.38 0.15 12.88
N ALA A 473 9.53 -0.50 12.90
CA ALA A 473 9.66 -1.95 12.94
C ALA A 473 10.86 -2.38 13.77
N ASP A 474 10.70 -3.47 14.52
CA ASP A 474 11.82 -4.17 15.17
C ASP A 474 12.65 -4.91 14.11
N THR A 475 13.97 -4.89 14.28
CA THR A 475 14.92 -5.44 13.31
C THR A 475 15.05 -6.97 13.38
N THR A 476 14.55 -7.60 14.43
CA THR A 476 14.72 -9.04 14.70
C THR A 476 13.41 -9.79 14.93
N GLU A 477 12.36 -9.11 15.40
CA GLU A 477 11.07 -9.73 15.78
C GLU A 477 10.47 -10.55 14.63
N LEU A 478 10.41 -9.96 13.43
CA LEU A 478 9.82 -10.62 12.27
C LEU A 478 10.59 -11.87 11.84
N ASP A 479 11.93 -11.87 11.93
CA ASP A 479 12.74 -13.05 11.62
C ASP A 479 12.46 -14.19 12.62
N GLN A 480 12.29 -13.86 13.90
CA GLN A 480 11.92 -14.85 14.92
C GLN A 480 10.51 -15.41 14.72
N GLU A 481 9.57 -14.59 14.24
CA GLU A 481 8.22 -15.03 13.89
C GLU A 481 8.21 -15.93 12.65
N LEU A 482 8.91 -15.52 11.59
CA LEU A 482 9.01 -16.28 10.35
C LEU A 482 9.70 -17.63 10.60
N ALA A 483 10.75 -17.69 11.42
CA ALA A 483 11.45 -18.94 11.74
C ALA A 483 10.57 -20.00 12.42
N LYS A 484 9.46 -19.61 13.05
CA LYS A 484 8.48 -20.54 13.65
C LYS A 484 7.53 -21.15 12.63
N GLN A 485 7.43 -20.59 11.43
CA GLN A 485 6.50 -21.02 10.39
C GLN A 485 7.18 -21.98 9.41
N GLN A 486 6.51 -23.07 9.05
CA GLN A 486 7.08 -24.11 8.18
C GLN A 486 7.21 -23.67 6.70
N HIS A 487 6.33 -22.77 6.24
CA HIS A 487 6.23 -22.32 4.85
C HIS A 487 6.55 -20.83 4.68
N SER A 488 7.40 -20.27 5.54
CA SER A 488 7.90 -18.90 5.46
C SER A 488 9.32 -18.85 4.89
N PHE A 489 9.78 -17.65 4.55
CA PHE A 489 11.14 -17.41 4.06
C PHE A 489 11.67 -16.10 4.64
N THR A 490 12.68 -16.16 5.51
CA THR A 490 13.32 -14.97 6.12
C THR A 490 14.11 -14.15 5.10
N GLY A 491 14.65 -14.76 4.04
CA GLY A 491 15.41 -14.01 3.03
C GLY A 491 14.55 -13.13 2.10
N PHE A 492 13.24 -12.98 2.34
CA PHE A 492 12.33 -12.35 1.38
C PHE A 492 12.67 -10.87 1.14
N ALA A 493 13.01 -10.13 2.20
CA ALA A 493 13.30 -8.71 2.11
C ALA A 493 14.56 -8.46 1.27
N ARG A 494 15.60 -9.28 1.47
CA ARG A 494 16.81 -9.29 0.64
C ARG A 494 16.49 -9.58 -0.83
N GLN A 495 15.64 -10.56 -1.12
CA GLN A 495 15.27 -10.88 -2.50
C GLN A 495 14.42 -9.79 -3.16
N MET A 496 13.48 -9.19 -2.43
CA MET A 496 12.69 -8.05 -2.92
C MET A 496 13.59 -6.83 -3.19
N TRP A 497 14.52 -6.51 -2.28
CA TRP A 497 15.49 -5.45 -2.47
C TRP A 497 16.34 -5.67 -3.74
N ALA A 498 16.90 -6.87 -3.91
CA ALA A 498 17.70 -7.20 -5.08
C ALA A 498 16.87 -7.06 -6.37
N TYR A 499 15.62 -7.54 -6.36
CA TYR A 499 14.71 -7.46 -7.50
C TYR A 499 14.41 -6.01 -7.89
N LEU A 500 13.98 -5.19 -6.93
CA LEU A 500 13.67 -3.77 -7.14
C LEU A 500 14.91 -3.00 -7.61
N THR A 501 16.07 -3.26 -7.00
CA THR A 501 17.35 -2.63 -7.37
C THR A 501 17.75 -2.99 -8.80
N ILE A 502 17.67 -4.27 -9.19
CA ILE A 502 17.99 -4.69 -10.56
C ILE A 502 17.03 -4.06 -11.57
N LYS A 503 15.73 -3.99 -11.27
CA LYS A 503 14.74 -3.33 -12.15
C LYS A 503 15.06 -1.85 -12.33
N GLN A 504 15.39 -1.13 -11.27
CA GLN A 504 15.80 0.27 -11.33
C GLN A 504 17.07 0.46 -12.16
N LEU A 505 18.09 -0.38 -11.94
CA LEU A 505 19.32 -0.34 -12.73
C LEU A 505 19.09 -0.64 -14.22
N ILE A 506 18.16 -1.55 -14.56
CA ILE A 506 17.79 -1.82 -15.96
C ILE A 506 17.18 -0.56 -16.60
N SER A 507 16.27 0.12 -15.90
CA SER A 507 15.66 1.38 -16.36
C SER A 507 16.71 2.50 -16.50
N GLU A 508 17.58 2.69 -15.50
CA GLU A 508 18.69 3.65 -15.56
C GLU A 508 19.65 3.36 -16.72
N ARG A 509 19.93 2.07 -16.99
CA ARG A 509 20.77 1.65 -18.12
C ARG A 509 20.15 2.01 -19.46
N ALA A 510 18.82 1.91 -19.59
CA ALA A 510 18.12 2.29 -20.81
C ALA A 510 18.25 3.80 -21.09
N LEU A 511 18.16 4.62 -20.04
CA LEU A 511 18.22 6.09 -20.10
C LEU A 511 19.66 6.67 -20.05
N ALA A 512 20.67 5.84 -19.78
CA ALA A 512 22.04 6.33 -19.60
C ALA A 512 22.60 6.98 -20.90
N PRO A 513 23.21 8.19 -20.80
CA PRO A 513 23.60 8.97 -21.98
C PRO A 513 24.91 8.49 -22.63
N THR A 514 25.79 7.81 -21.89
CA THR A 514 27.13 7.41 -22.37
C THR A 514 27.36 5.91 -22.23
N ALA A 515 28.19 5.36 -23.13
CA ALA A 515 28.58 3.95 -23.10
C ALA A 515 29.29 3.58 -21.79
N VAL A 516 30.08 4.48 -21.20
CA VAL A 516 30.79 4.25 -19.94
C VAL A 516 29.81 4.08 -18.77
N LYS A 517 28.81 4.98 -18.64
CA LYS A 517 27.76 4.84 -17.63
C LYS A 517 26.96 3.54 -17.83
N LYS A 518 26.58 3.24 -19.09
CA LYS A 518 25.90 1.97 -19.42
C LYS A 518 26.71 0.75 -18.99
N ARG A 519 28.03 0.73 -19.20
CA ARG A 519 28.92 -0.37 -18.79
C ARG A 519 28.96 -0.54 -17.26
N LYS A 520 29.13 0.57 -16.50
CA LYS A 520 29.14 0.53 -15.03
C LYS A 520 27.84 -0.01 -14.46
N ILE A 521 26.69 0.44 -14.99
CA ILE A 521 25.37 -0.06 -14.58
C ILE A 521 25.22 -1.55 -14.96
N THR A 522 25.65 -1.94 -16.16
CA THR A 522 25.61 -3.35 -16.61
C THR A 522 26.42 -4.26 -15.66
N GLN A 523 27.60 -3.84 -15.23
CA GLN A 523 28.42 -4.59 -14.26
C GLN A 523 27.71 -4.75 -12.91
N ARG A 524 27.08 -3.69 -12.39
CA ARG A 524 26.31 -3.76 -11.14
C ARG A 524 25.11 -4.70 -11.26
N ILE A 525 24.36 -4.64 -12.37
CA ILE A 525 23.24 -5.58 -12.63
C ILE A 525 23.74 -7.01 -12.65
N MET A 526 24.84 -7.29 -13.35
CA MET A 526 25.39 -8.65 -13.45
C MET A 526 25.83 -9.20 -12.09
N ALA A 527 26.50 -8.38 -11.27
CA ALA A 527 26.94 -8.79 -9.94
C ALA A 527 25.75 -9.21 -9.06
N LEU A 528 24.74 -8.34 -8.95
CA LEU A 528 23.53 -8.62 -8.18
C LEU A 528 22.76 -9.83 -8.74
N ALA A 529 22.61 -9.93 -10.06
CA ALA A 529 21.86 -11.02 -10.68
C ALA A 529 22.55 -12.38 -10.47
N VAL A 530 23.88 -12.45 -10.45
CA VAL A 530 24.60 -13.69 -10.13
C VAL A 530 24.54 -14.00 -8.63
N GLU A 531 24.73 -13.00 -7.77
CA GLU A 531 24.66 -13.16 -6.30
C GLU A 531 23.30 -13.71 -5.85
N HIS A 532 22.21 -13.17 -6.40
CA HIS A 532 20.84 -13.55 -6.03
C HIS A 532 20.23 -14.63 -6.93
N GLN A 533 21.00 -15.20 -7.88
CA GLN A 533 20.54 -16.21 -8.84
C GLN A 533 19.31 -15.76 -9.67
N PHE A 534 19.34 -14.54 -10.19
CA PHE A 534 18.28 -14.04 -11.08
C PHE A 534 18.65 -14.20 -12.56
N VAL A 535 17.77 -14.84 -13.31
CA VAL A 535 17.80 -14.79 -14.78
C VAL A 535 17.22 -13.45 -15.23
N THR A 536 18.05 -12.63 -15.88
CA THR A 536 17.73 -11.28 -16.37
C THR A 536 18.06 -11.19 -17.86
N PRO A 537 17.74 -10.10 -18.57
CA PRO A 537 18.18 -9.92 -19.96
C PRO A 537 19.70 -10.02 -20.17
N LEU A 538 20.51 -9.86 -19.11
CA LEU A 538 21.97 -9.88 -19.11
C LEU A 538 22.60 -11.19 -18.59
N THR A 539 21.81 -12.04 -17.93
CA THR A 539 22.25 -13.33 -17.37
C THR A 539 21.52 -14.50 -18.04
N ALA A 540 21.99 -15.71 -17.83
CA ALA A 540 21.39 -16.95 -18.31
C ALA A 540 21.63 -18.07 -17.30
N LEU A 541 20.69 -18.99 -17.19
CA LEU A 541 20.82 -20.22 -16.41
C LEU A 541 21.54 -21.27 -17.25
N LEU A 542 22.70 -21.71 -16.80
CA LEU A 542 23.44 -22.83 -17.37
C LEU A 542 23.23 -24.05 -16.49
N VAL A 543 22.70 -25.12 -17.06
CA VAL A 543 22.48 -26.40 -16.37
C VAL A 543 23.62 -27.33 -16.74
N GLU A 544 24.31 -27.91 -15.76
CA GLU A 544 25.45 -28.82 -15.98
C GLU A 544 25.27 -30.11 -15.17
N SER A 545 25.76 -31.24 -15.68
CA SER A 545 25.92 -32.47 -14.90
C SER A 545 27.02 -32.30 -13.83
N GLU A 546 27.01 -33.10 -12.77
CA GLU A 546 28.02 -33.05 -11.70
C GLU A 546 29.48 -33.15 -12.21
N ASP A 547 29.69 -33.87 -13.31
CA ASP A 547 31.00 -34.04 -13.96
C ASP A 547 31.24 -33.07 -15.14
N ALA A 548 30.34 -32.10 -15.36
CA ALA A 548 30.33 -31.13 -16.45
C ALA A 548 30.44 -31.76 -17.87
N ARG A 549 30.03 -33.02 -18.02
CA ARG A 549 30.03 -33.70 -19.32
C ARG A 549 28.90 -33.25 -20.22
N GLU A 550 27.76 -32.86 -19.67
CA GLU A 550 26.56 -32.47 -20.41
C GLU A 550 26.05 -31.08 -19.95
N ARG A 551 25.45 -30.29 -20.86
CA ARG A 551 25.08 -28.89 -20.58
C ARG A 551 23.78 -28.43 -21.25
N LEU A 552 22.87 -27.77 -20.53
CA LEU A 552 21.68 -27.10 -21.09
C LEU A 552 21.74 -25.58 -20.84
N LEU A 553 21.11 -24.76 -21.69
CA LEU A 553 21.10 -23.30 -21.55
C LEU A 553 19.67 -22.74 -21.54
N ALA A 554 19.34 -21.94 -20.52
CA ALA A 554 18.15 -21.12 -20.49
C ALA A 554 18.51 -19.63 -20.40
N ASP A 555 17.97 -18.81 -21.31
CA ASP A 555 18.16 -17.37 -21.26
C ASP A 555 16.83 -16.61 -21.35
N SER A 556 16.79 -15.40 -20.79
CA SER A 556 15.64 -14.50 -21.00
C SER A 556 15.59 -14.12 -22.49
N PRO A 557 14.41 -14.19 -23.13
CA PRO A 557 14.28 -13.98 -24.56
C PRO A 557 14.71 -12.55 -24.91
N LYS A 558 15.44 -12.40 -26.02
CA LYS A 558 15.68 -11.09 -26.61
C LYS A 558 14.46 -10.76 -27.47
N ASP A 559 13.98 -9.53 -27.36
CA ASP A 559 13.25 -8.93 -28.48
C ASP A 559 14.13 -9.13 -29.74
N PRO A 560 13.62 -9.68 -30.87
CA PRO A 560 14.44 -10.29 -31.93
C PRO A 560 15.50 -9.39 -32.61
N LYS A 561 15.74 -8.16 -32.15
CA LYS A 561 16.52 -7.14 -32.86
C LYS A 561 17.98 -6.91 -32.42
N HIS A 562 18.56 -7.55 -31.39
CA HIS A 562 19.91 -7.11 -30.91
C HIS A 562 20.96 -8.22 -30.58
N GLY A 563 21.96 -8.40 -31.47
CA GLY A 563 23.24 -9.13 -31.25
C GLY A 563 24.32 -8.27 -30.53
N CYS A 564 25.10 -8.81 -29.57
CA CYS A 564 26.45 -9.41 -29.65
C CYS A 564 27.60 -8.44 -29.27
N CYS A 565 28.50 -8.86 -28.35
CA CYS A 565 29.97 -8.69 -28.32
C CYS A 565 30.59 -9.26 -27.01
N SER A 566 31.83 -9.77 -27.08
CA SER A 566 32.48 -10.74 -26.17
C SER A 566 33.75 -10.19 -25.47
N GLY A 567 34.18 -10.88 -24.39
CA GLY A 567 35.58 -10.98 -23.90
C GLY A 567 35.85 -10.27 -22.55
N ALA A 568 36.71 -10.73 -21.63
CA ALA A 568 37.60 -11.89 -21.48
C ALA A 568 38.20 -11.91 -20.04
N GLN A 569 38.53 -13.10 -19.49
CA GLN A 569 39.61 -13.46 -18.51
C GLN A 569 39.73 -12.66 -17.17
N GLN A 570 39.98 -13.21 -15.97
CA GLN A 570 41.04 -14.14 -15.55
C GLN A 570 40.92 -14.52 -14.03
N LYS A 571 41.20 -15.79 -13.71
CA LYS A 571 41.99 -16.41 -12.59
C LYS A 571 41.86 -16.06 -11.08
N ALA A 572 41.77 -17.18 -10.31
CA ALA A 572 42.40 -17.55 -9.02
C ALA A 572 41.84 -16.88 -7.73
N SER A 573 41.68 -17.52 -6.56
CA SER A 573 42.41 -18.65 -5.94
C SER A 573 41.62 -19.27 -4.75
N ASP A 574 41.85 -20.57 -4.51
CA ASP A 574 41.66 -21.34 -3.26
C ASP A 574 42.40 -20.67 -2.06
N VAL A 575 42.20 -20.93 -0.75
CA VAL A 575 42.16 -22.20 0.03
C VAL A 575 41.63 -21.89 1.50
N PRO A 576 41.73 -22.73 2.57
CA PRO A 576 40.55 -23.34 3.23
C PRO A 576 40.53 -23.32 4.80
N HIS A 577 39.62 -24.13 5.37
CA HIS A 577 39.63 -24.84 6.67
C HIS A 577 39.30 -24.07 7.97
N SER A 578 38.21 -24.42 8.69
CA SER A 578 38.03 -25.55 9.66
C SER A 578 38.71 -25.26 11.02
N ILE A 579 38.18 -25.47 12.24
CA ILE A 579 37.55 -26.65 12.85
C ILE A 579 37.19 -26.28 14.33
N PHE A 580 36.06 -26.79 14.86
CA PHE A 580 35.75 -27.28 16.24
C PHE A 580 35.96 -26.34 17.45
N THR A 581 35.32 -26.46 18.63
CA THR A 581 34.78 -27.61 19.41
C THR A 581 33.86 -27.02 20.50
N ARG A 582 32.68 -27.57 20.80
CA ARG A 582 32.29 -28.40 21.99
C ARG A 582 32.73 -27.93 23.40
N VAL A 583 32.07 -28.16 24.54
CA VAL A 583 30.71 -28.45 25.09
C VAL A 583 30.86 -28.24 26.64
N PHE A 584 29.75 -28.24 27.39
CA PHE A 584 29.56 -28.67 28.80
C PHE A 584 29.41 -27.53 29.83
N PHE A 585 28.22 -27.26 30.40
CA PHE A 585 27.33 -28.00 31.33
C PHE A 585 27.54 -27.53 32.79
N PHE A 586 26.52 -26.95 33.45
CA PHE A 586 25.77 -27.56 34.57
C PHE A 586 24.91 -26.54 35.36
N PHE A 587 23.74 -27.07 35.75
CA PHE A 587 22.69 -26.66 36.69
C PHE A 587 23.02 -25.70 37.85
N SER A 588 22.03 -24.89 38.22
CA SER A 588 21.40 -24.99 39.56
C SER A 588 20.04 -24.29 39.62
N LEU A 589 19.11 -24.97 40.28
CA LEU A 589 17.77 -24.58 40.71
C LEU A 589 17.83 -23.67 41.95
N LEU A 590 16.88 -22.75 42.15
CA LEU A 590 15.98 -22.70 43.34
C LEU A 590 15.08 -21.45 43.38
N GLN A 591 14.03 -21.60 44.18
CA GLN A 591 12.71 -20.97 44.20
C GLN A 591 12.62 -19.58 44.89
N GLY A 592 11.49 -18.89 44.66
CA GLY A 592 10.90 -17.86 45.52
C GLY A 592 9.77 -17.11 44.78
N ILE A 593 8.52 -17.58 44.81
CA ILE A 593 7.42 -17.21 45.74
C ILE A 593 6.98 -15.73 45.66
N THR A 594 5.82 -15.57 45.01
CA THR A 594 4.68 -14.63 45.20
C THR A 594 4.91 -13.12 45.37
N SER A 595 4.30 -12.35 44.46
CA SER A 595 3.55 -11.15 44.82
C SER A 595 2.50 -10.87 43.73
N SER A 596 1.25 -11.14 44.08
CA SER A 596 0.05 -10.74 43.33
C SER A 596 -0.08 -9.22 43.35
N ALA A 597 0.25 -8.57 42.22
CA ALA A 597 -0.02 -7.16 42.02
C ALA A 597 -1.52 -6.97 41.78
N VAL A 598 -2.17 -6.43 42.81
CA VAL A 598 -3.54 -5.91 42.78
C VAL A 598 -3.66 -4.89 41.65
N LEU A 599 -4.48 -5.22 40.65
CA LEU A 599 -4.99 -4.24 39.68
C LEU A 599 -5.88 -3.26 40.44
N PRO A 600 -5.60 -1.95 40.46
CA PRO A 600 -6.56 -1.00 40.98
C PRO A 600 -7.72 -0.93 40.00
N SER A 601 -8.84 -1.53 40.41
CA SER A 601 -10.17 -1.30 39.88
C SER A 601 -10.44 0.20 39.91
N VAL A 602 -10.31 0.85 38.75
CA VAL A 602 -10.75 2.23 38.54
C VAL A 602 -12.23 2.16 38.27
N ASP A 603 -13.04 2.52 39.26
CA ASP A 603 -14.46 2.73 39.04
C ASP A 603 -14.89 3.94 39.86
N ASN A 604 -15.27 5.00 39.13
CA ASN A 604 -15.67 6.35 39.55
C ASN A 604 -14.57 7.43 39.58
N ASP A 605 -13.92 7.68 38.44
CA ASP A 605 -13.28 8.98 38.17
C ASP A 605 -14.35 10.02 37.76
N PRO A 606 -14.12 11.34 37.96
CA PRO A 606 -15.11 12.35 37.64
C PRO A 606 -15.21 12.56 36.13
N HIS A 607 -16.34 13.09 35.63
CA HIS A 607 -16.41 13.46 34.22
C HIS A 607 -15.53 14.68 33.90
N PHE A 608 -15.29 15.57 34.88
CA PHE A 608 -14.51 16.80 34.68
C PHE A 608 -13.63 17.15 35.88
N ILE A 609 -12.40 17.59 35.60
CA ILE A 609 -11.47 18.21 36.53
C ILE A 609 -11.12 19.59 35.96
N ILE A 610 -11.43 20.66 36.71
CA ILE A 610 -11.18 22.06 36.32
C ILE A 610 -10.11 22.62 37.25
N HIS A 611 -8.97 22.99 36.67
CA HIS A 611 -7.90 23.68 37.39
C HIS A 611 -8.14 25.20 37.35
N LEU A 612 -8.18 25.84 38.52
CA LEU A 612 -8.35 27.28 38.68
C LEU A 612 -6.98 27.90 39.03
N PRO A 613 -6.27 28.52 38.06
CA PRO A 613 -4.88 28.91 38.22
C PRO A 613 -4.66 30.07 39.20
N THR A 614 -5.56 31.05 39.27
CA THR A 614 -5.48 32.19 40.21
C THR A 614 -5.67 31.74 41.64
N SER A 615 -6.61 30.82 41.84
CA SER A 615 -6.94 30.26 43.16
C SER A 615 -6.06 29.06 43.54
N ASN A 616 -5.25 28.56 42.61
CA ASN A 616 -4.41 27.37 42.70
C ASN A 616 -5.14 26.16 43.33
N MET A 617 -6.31 25.84 42.78
CA MET A 617 -7.13 24.72 43.26
C MET A 617 -7.79 23.94 42.11
N ASP A 618 -8.03 22.66 42.35
CA ASP A 618 -8.75 21.79 41.41
C ASP A 618 -10.18 21.53 41.90
N VAL A 619 -11.14 21.66 40.99
CA VAL A 619 -12.57 21.39 41.24
C VAL A 619 -13.04 20.26 40.32
N CYS A 620 -13.72 19.27 40.88
CA CYS A 620 -14.19 18.10 40.15
C CYS A 620 -15.71 17.99 40.18
N PHE A 621 -16.33 17.51 39.10
CA PHE A 621 -17.75 17.18 39.07
C PHE A 621 -18.07 16.13 38.01
N ASN A 622 -19.25 15.51 38.13
CA ASN A 622 -19.77 14.53 37.16
C ASN A 622 -20.93 15.11 36.39
N ILE A 623 -21.26 14.51 35.24
CA ILE A 623 -22.52 14.80 34.55
C ILE A 623 -23.22 13.47 34.30
N ASP A 624 -24.25 13.19 35.10
CA ASP A 624 -25.04 11.97 34.98
C ASP A 624 -26.10 12.12 33.85
N SER A 625 -25.65 12.19 32.58
CA SER A 625 -26.52 12.23 31.39
C SER A 625 -26.72 10.83 30.77
N LYS A 626 -27.67 10.72 29.83
CA LYS A 626 -28.01 9.45 29.18
C LYS A 626 -27.01 9.11 28.07
N PRO A 627 -26.77 7.82 27.79
CA PRO A 627 -26.02 7.40 26.60
C PRO A 627 -26.67 7.95 25.33
N GLY A 628 -25.85 8.43 24.39
CA GLY A 628 -26.31 9.10 23.17
C GLY A 628 -26.42 10.62 23.28
N ASP A 629 -26.56 11.17 24.50
CA ASP A 629 -26.55 12.62 24.70
C ASP A 629 -25.20 13.20 24.22
N ILE A 630 -25.27 14.38 23.60
CA ILE A 630 -24.11 15.12 23.11
C ILE A 630 -23.96 16.36 24.00
N LEU A 631 -22.87 16.40 24.76
CA LEU A 631 -22.57 17.49 25.66
C LEU A 631 -21.71 18.54 24.96
N ASN A 632 -22.13 19.81 25.06
CA ASN A 632 -21.33 20.94 24.62
C ASN A 632 -20.27 21.31 25.66
N LEU A 633 -19.01 21.14 25.28
CA LEU A 633 -17.86 21.34 26.16
C LEU A 633 -17.32 22.76 26.03
N VAL A 634 -17.14 23.20 24.78
CA VAL A 634 -16.72 24.56 24.43
C VAL A 634 -17.57 25.04 23.26
N SER A 635 -18.10 26.24 23.34
CA SER A 635 -18.82 26.91 22.25
C SER A 635 -18.36 28.36 22.20
N ASP A 636 -17.59 28.71 21.17
CA ASP A 636 -17.03 30.04 20.96
C ASP A 636 -17.51 30.59 19.61
N ALA A 637 -18.64 31.32 19.65
CA ALA A 637 -19.21 31.95 18.47
C ALA A 637 -18.35 33.10 17.93
N GLY A 638 -17.43 33.66 18.74
CA GLY A 638 -16.56 34.75 18.29
C GLY A 638 -15.40 34.26 17.43
N THR A 639 -14.89 33.04 17.69
CA THR A 639 -13.89 32.39 16.82
C THR A 639 -14.50 31.41 15.83
N GLY A 640 -15.77 31.01 16.00
CA GLY A 640 -16.41 29.94 15.23
C GLY A 640 -15.95 28.54 15.62
N LEU A 641 -15.51 28.33 16.88
CA LEU A 641 -15.03 27.04 17.38
C LEU A 641 -16.09 26.36 18.27
N VAL A 642 -16.32 25.07 18.05
CA VAL A 642 -17.13 24.24 18.96
C VAL A 642 -16.45 22.90 19.25
N VAL A 643 -16.54 22.47 20.50
CA VAL A 643 -16.07 21.16 20.97
C VAL A 643 -17.22 20.45 21.68
N ASN A 644 -17.63 19.31 21.13
CA ASN A 644 -18.76 18.53 21.62
C ASN A 644 -18.34 17.07 21.86
N GLY A 645 -18.91 16.43 22.89
CA GLY A 645 -18.64 15.03 23.22
C GLY A 645 -19.92 14.21 23.30
N ARG A 646 -19.97 13.07 22.60
CA ARG A 646 -21.09 12.11 22.66
C ARG A 646 -20.82 11.04 23.70
N LEU A 647 -21.80 10.80 24.56
CA LEU A 647 -21.74 9.78 25.60
C LEU A 647 -22.11 8.39 25.07
N ILE A 648 -21.42 7.37 25.59
CA ILE A 648 -21.69 5.95 25.43
C ILE A 648 -21.84 5.30 26.81
N SER A 649 -22.45 4.12 26.89
CA SER A 649 -22.60 3.37 28.15
C SER A 649 -21.58 2.26 28.31
N SER A 650 -21.36 1.84 29.56
CA SER A 650 -20.82 0.52 29.87
C SER A 650 -21.71 -0.61 29.29
N LYS A 651 -21.16 -1.83 29.16
CA LYS A 651 -21.89 -3.01 28.65
C LYS A 651 -23.00 -3.47 29.59
N GLN A 652 -22.79 -3.30 30.90
CA GLN A 652 -23.74 -3.69 31.94
C GLN A 652 -23.77 -2.62 33.05
N PRO A 653 -24.93 -2.41 33.69
CA PRO A 653 -25.04 -1.55 34.86
C PRO A 653 -24.31 -2.18 36.06
N HIS A 654 -23.58 -1.38 36.82
CA HIS A 654 -22.94 -1.79 38.07
C HIS A 654 -23.70 -1.19 39.26
N LYS A 655 -24.13 -2.02 40.21
CA LYS A 655 -24.95 -1.60 41.38
C LYS A 655 -26.20 -0.78 41.00
N GLY A 656 -26.85 -1.11 39.87
CA GLY A 656 -28.06 -0.43 39.39
C GLY A 656 -27.82 0.93 38.72
N LYS A 657 -26.57 1.43 38.65
CA LYS A 657 -26.19 2.64 37.91
C LYS A 657 -25.46 2.26 36.62
N LEU A 658 -25.85 2.88 35.49
CA LEU A 658 -25.18 2.71 34.20
C LEU A 658 -24.15 3.84 34.04
N SER A 659 -22.86 3.51 34.04
CA SER A 659 -21.80 4.49 33.84
C SER A 659 -21.74 4.95 32.39
N THR A 660 -21.52 6.25 32.18
CA THR A 660 -21.36 6.85 30.85
C THR A 660 -19.94 7.37 30.65
N TYR A 661 -19.47 7.33 29.40
CA TYR A 661 -18.14 7.78 29.00
C TYR A 661 -18.21 8.50 27.65
N PHE A 662 -17.20 9.30 27.30
CA PHE A 662 -17.13 9.84 25.93
C PHE A 662 -16.73 8.73 24.94
N GLY A 663 -17.58 8.48 23.95
CA GLY A 663 -17.29 7.57 22.85
C GLY A 663 -16.90 8.29 21.55
N ALA A 664 -17.24 9.57 21.45
CA ALA A 664 -16.82 10.43 20.35
C ALA A 664 -16.60 11.86 20.84
N ILE A 665 -15.59 12.53 20.33
CA ILE A 665 -15.30 13.94 20.57
C ILE A 665 -15.11 14.62 19.23
N SER A 666 -15.82 15.71 19.00
CA SER A 666 -15.72 16.50 17.77
C SER A 666 -15.21 17.89 18.08
N VAL A 667 -14.25 18.36 17.27
CA VAL A 667 -13.77 19.73 17.21
C VAL A 667 -14.18 20.27 15.85
N TYR A 668 -15.07 21.25 15.82
CA TYR A 668 -15.55 21.87 14.58
C TYR A 668 -15.16 23.35 14.53
N TYR A 669 -14.55 23.74 13.42
CA TYR A 669 -14.11 25.09 13.12
C TYR A 669 -14.90 25.61 11.92
N GLU A 670 -15.90 26.43 12.21
CA GLU A 670 -16.88 26.93 11.25
C GLU A 670 -16.29 27.80 10.12
N PRO A 671 -15.29 28.68 10.35
CA PRO A 671 -14.78 29.57 9.31
C PRO A 671 -14.30 28.85 8.05
N ASP A 672 -13.68 27.67 8.22
CA ASP A 672 -13.20 26.82 7.13
C ASP A 672 -14.06 25.56 6.93
N GLY A 673 -15.15 25.40 7.70
CA GLY A 673 -16.04 24.23 7.62
C GLY A 673 -15.40 22.91 8.07
N ILE A 674 -14.28 22.95 8.79
CA ILE A 674 -13.48 21.77 9.15
C ILE A 674 -13.99 21.14 10.44
N SER A 675 -14.25 19.84 10.39
CA SER A 675 -14.58 19.01 11.55
C SER A 675 -13.54 17.91 11.76
N VAL A 676 -13.10 17.73 13.00
CA VAL A 676 -12.26 16.61 13.43
C VAL A 676 -13.03 15.81 14.46
N THR A 677 -13.45 14.61 14.10
CA THR A 677 -14.18 13.71 15.00
C THR A 677 -13.32 12.52 15.39
N VAL A 678 -13.02 12.42 16.68
CA VAL A 678 -12.25 11.33 17.29
C VAL A 678 -13.21 10.34 17.91
N HIS A 679 -13.18 9.10 17.43
CA HIS A 679 -13.89 7.96 17.98
C HIS A 679 -12.91 6.99 18.64
N THR A 680 -13.42 6.10 19.50
CA THR A 680 -12.60 5.00 20.06
C THR A 680 -12.05 4.06 18.98
N GLY A 681 -12.75 3.94 17.85
CA GLY A 681 -12.34 3.12 16.70
C GLY A 681 -11.43 3.81 15.67
N GLY A 682 -11.38 5.15 15.63
CA GLY A 682 -10.64 5.87 14.59
C GLY A 682 -10.82 7.38 14.65
N ILE A 683 -10.14 8.10 13.75
CA ILE A 683 -10.15 9.56 13.67
C ILE A 683 -10.66 9.93 12.27
N ALA A 684 -11.58 10.90 12.18
CA ALA A 684 -12.07 11.42 10.91
C ALA A 684 -11.89 12.93 10.83
N MET A 685 -11.46 13.43 9.68
CA MET A 685 -11.39 14.84 9.34
C MET A 685 -12.23 15.11 8.10
N SER A 686 -13.08 16.13 8.13
CA SER A 686 -13.94 16.48 7.00
C SER A 686 -14.14 17.99 6.88
N ASP A 687 -14.19 18.49 5.65
CA ASP A 687 -14.52 19.88 5.29
C ASP A 687 -15.91 20.01 4.64
N GLY A 688 -16.74 18.98 4.77
CA GLY A 688 -18.07 18.88 4.17
C GLY A 688 -18.09 18.28 2.76
N ALA A 689 -17.08 18.52 1.93
CA ALA A 689 -16.96 17.92 0.59
C ALA A 689 -16.10 16.65 0.61
N ASN A 690 -15.01 16.68 1.38
CA ASN A 690 -14.04 15.61 1.52
C ASN A 690 -14.09 15.02 2.93
N SER A 691 -13.75 13.74 3.02
CA SER A 691 -13.66 13.02 4.28
C SER A 691 -12.45 12.11 4.28
N HIS A 692 -11.63 12.25 5.30
CA HIS A 692 -10.38 11.54 5.49
C HIS A 692 -10.44 10.81 6.82
N SER A 693 -10.12 9.52 6.81
CA SER A 693 -10.05 8.74 8.06
C SER A 693 -8.63 8.27 8.35
N PHE A 694 -8.30 8.23 9.63
CA PHE A 694 -7.03 7.80 10.18
C PHE A 694 -7.28 6.80 11.31
N THR A 695 -6.31 5.95 11.58
CA THR A 695 -6.40 4.93 12.62
C THR A 695 -5.53 5.30 13.81
N TRP A 696 -5.86 4.73 14.97
CA TRP A 696 -4.99 4.78 16.15
C TRP A 696 -3.69 3.97 15.99
N GLY A 697 -3.53 3.21 14.89
CA GLY A 697 -2.42 2.29 14.68
C GLY A 697 -1.11 2.95 14.23
N ALA A 698 -1.11 4.25 13.95
CA ALA A 698 0.06 4.99 13.51
C ALA A 698 0.19 6.37 14.16
N THR A 699 1.43 6.86 14.15
CA THR A 699 1.75 8.24 14.44
C THR A 699 1.68 9.05 13.15
N ALA A 700 0.97 10.18 13.17
CA ALA A 700 0.79 11.03 12.01
C ALA A 700 0.57 12.49 12.41
N GLU A 701 1.02 13.40 11.57
CA GLU A 701 0.69 14.83 11.62
C GLU A 701 -0.01 15.23 10.32
N VAL A 702 -1.16 15.87 10.45
CA VAL A 702 -2.02 16.27 9.33
C VAL A 702 -2.34 17.75 9.47
N THR A 703 -2.24 18.51 8.38
CA THR A 703 -2.57 19.94 8.38
C THR A 703 -3.47 20.29 7.20
N GLN A 704 -4.54 21.06 7.47
CA GLN A 704 -5.46 21.64 6.49
C GLN A 704 -6.01 22.96 7.05
N ASP A 705 -5.89 24.05 6.27
CA ASP A 705 -6.46 25.38 6.54
C ASP A 705 -6.43 25.81 8.02
N GLY A 706 -5.24 25.89 8.62
CA GLY A 706 -5.06 26.34 10.01
C GLY A 706 -5.42 25.32 11.09
N VAL A 707 -6.04 24.19 10.73
CA VAL A 707 -6.29 23.05 11.62
C VAL A 707 -5.19 22.00 11.46
N ARG A 708 -4.56 21.65 12.57
CA ARG A 708 -3.51 20.63 12.66
C ARG A 708 -3.94 19.50 13.58
N ILE A 709 -3.79 18.27 13.14
CA ILE A 709 -4.03 17.05 13.92
C ILE A 709 -2.71 16.33 14.11
N SER A 710 -2.33 16.06 15.36
CA SER A 710 -1.19 15.20 15.72
C SER A 710 -1.72 13.94 16.40
N ILE A 711 -1.52 12.79 15.76
CA ILE A 711 -1.94 11.48 16.23
C ILE A 711 -0.71 10.77 16.78
N VAL A 712 -0.78 10.30 18.02
CA VAL A 712 0.25 9.45 18.63
C VAL A 712 -0.28 8.03 18.74
N LYS A 713 0.45 7.08 18.15
CA LYS A 713 0.07 5.67 18.03
C LYS A 713 -0.45 5.10 19.36
N ASN A 714 -1.67 4.56 19.30
CA ASN A 714 -2.41 3.91 20.40
C ASN A 714 -2.49 4.74 21.70
N SER A 715 -2.37 6.08 21.61
CA SER A 715 -2.30 6.95 22.78
C SER A 715 -3.32 8.09 22.71
N HIS A 716 -3.01 9.18 22.02
CA HIS A 716 -3.83 10.40 22.01
C HIS A 716 -3.78 11.11 20.65
N VAL A 717 -4.74 12.01 20.45
CA VAL A 717 -4.86 12.90 19.30
C VAL A 717 -4.90 14.33 19.81
N THR A 718 -4.10 15.20 19.23
CA THR A 718 -4.07 16.61 19.56
C THR A 718 -4.55 17.41 18.36
N VAL A 719 -5.69 18.09 18.51
CA VAL A 719 -6.25 19.00 17.50
C VAL A 719 -5.86 20.42 17.87
N THR A 720 -5.20 21.12 16.97
CA THR A 720 -4.77 22.51 17.13
C THR A 720 -5.44 23.37 16.07
N VAL A 721 -6.15 24.42 16.48
CA VAL A 721 -6.84 25.35 15.58
C VAL A 721 -6.13 26.70 15.65
N ASN A 722 -5.68 27.20 14.49
CA ASN A 722 -4.96 28.47 14.30
C ASN A 722 -3.76 28.69 15.22
N ASN A 723 -3.11 27.62 15.69
CA ASN A 723 -2.02 27.67 16.69
C ASN A 723 -2.38 28.34 18.04
N HIS A 724 -3.65 28.63 18.29
CA HIS A 724 -4.11 29.35 19.49
C HIS A 724 -4.95 28.48 20.43
N THR A 725 -5.60 27.45 19.89
CA THR A 725 -6.47 26.56 20.65
C THR A 725 -6.09 25.12 20.42
N GLN A 726 -5.83 24.40 21.51
CA GLN A 726 -5.44 23.00 21.49
C GLN A 726 -6.45 22.14 22.26
N VAL A 727 -6.82 21.00 21.70
CA VAL A 727 -7.68 19.99 22.33
C VAL A 727 -7.00 18.64 22.19
N MET A 728 -6.64 18.02 23.32
CA MET A 728 -6.05 16.68 23.34
C MET A 728 -7.11 15.66 23.74
N VAL A 729 -7.28 14.62 22.92
CA VAL A 729 -8.19 13.51 23.13
C VAL A 729 -7.38 12.23 23.38
N LEU A 730 -7.50 11.66 24.57
CA LEU A 730 -6.77 10.46 25.01
C LEU A 730 -7.64 9.21 24.82
N LEU A 731 -7.07 8.13 24.26
CA LEU A 731 -7.76 6.85 24.12
C LEU A 731 -7.47 5.94 25.33
N HIS A 732 -8.53 5.52 26.02
CA HIS A 732 -8.46 4.48 27.03
C HIS A 732 -8.92 3.15 26.43
N ARG A 733 -7.98 2.21 26.26
CA ARG A 733 -8.29 0.85 25.78
C ARG A 733 -8.53 -0.10 26.93
N VAL A 734 -9.64 -0.82 26.83
CA VAL A 734 -10.04 -1.90 27.72
C VAL A 734 -9.77 -3.23 27.01
N TRP A 735 -9.49 -4.30 27.76
CA TRP A 735 -9.27 -5.61 27.12
C TRP A 735 -10.54 -6.06 26.37
N LYS A 736 -10.40 -6.61 25.16
CA LYS A 736 -11.52 -6.88 24.21
C LYS A 736 -12.71 -7.66 24.83
N LYS A 737 -12.43 -8.60 25.74
CA LYS A 737 -13.43 -9.44 26.43
C LYS A 737 -13.86 -8.92 27.82
N HIS A 738 -13.72 -7.62 28.10
CA HIS A 738 -14.08 -7.10 29.43
C HIS A 738 -15.60 -7.18 29.64
N PRO A 739 -16.06 -7.71 30.79
CA PRO A 739 -17.48 -7.96 31.02
C PRO A 739 -18.30 -6.67 31.15
N VAL A 740 -17.69 -5.59 31.66
CA VAL A 740 -18.40 -4.35 32.01
C VAL A 740 -17.94 -3.14 31.16
N ASN A 741 -16.65 -2.82 31.18
CA ASN A 741 -16.09 -1.63 30.53
C ASN A 741 -15.95 -1.75 29.00
N VAL A 742 -15.93 -0.58 28.35
CA VAL A 742 -15.75 -0.37 26.91
C VAL A 742 -14.58 0.59 26.71
N ASP A 743 -13.98 0.62 25.52
CA ASP A 743 -13.04 1.68 25.17
C ASP A 743 -13.73 3.04 25.27
N PHE A 744 -13.02 4.05 25.76
CA PHE A 744 -13.56 5.40 25.93
C PHE A 744 -12.49 6.47 25.72
N LEU A 745 -12.92 7.73 25.66
CA LEU A 745 -12.08 8.88 25.39
C LEU A 745 -12.00 9.80 26.62
N GLY A 746 -10.80 10.30 26.89
CA GLY A 746 -10.55 11.44 27.77
C GLY A 746 -10.34 12.71 26.95
N ILE A 747 -10.69 13.88 27.49
CA ILE A 747 -10.46 15.18 26.85
C ILE A 747 -9.70 16.11 27.77
N TYR A 748 -8.71 16.80 27.20
CA TYR A 748 -7.86 17.75 27.90
C TYR A 748 -7.77 19.04 27.10
N ILE A 749 -8.12 20.14 27.75
CA ILE A 749 -8.13 21.48 27.16
C ILE A 749 -7.20 22.36 28.01
N PRO A 750 -6.07 22.83 27.46
CA PRO A 750 -5.15 23.69 28.20
C PRO A 750 -5.80 25.03 28.58
N SER A 751 -5.49 25.54 29.77
CA SER A 751 -5.90 26.88 30.21
C SER A 751 -5.21 28.01 29.42
N SER A 752 -4.14 27.71 28.69
CA SER A 752 -3.43 28.64 27.82
C SER A 752 -4.15 28.90 26.48
N ASN A 753 -5.25 28.20 26.20
CA ASN A 753 -6.02 28.42 24.98
C ASN A 753 -6.61 29.83 24.94
N GLN A 754 -6.55 30.46 23.77
CA GLN A 754 -7.06 31.82 23.57
C GLN A 754 -8.45 31.78 22.93
N TYR A 755 -9.46 32.08 23.74
CA TYR A 755 -10.87 32.14 23.32
C TYR A 755 -11.35 33.58 23.17
N SER A 756 -12.43 33.79 22.42
CA SER A 756 -13.11 35.08 22.34
C SER A 756 -13.88 35.39 23.64
N PRO A 757 -14.27 36.66 23.85
CA PRO A 757 -15.17 37.03 24.94
C PRO A 757 -16.57 36.40 24.90
N LEU A 758 -16.92 35.66 23.84
CA LEU A 758 -18.20 34.98 23.67
C LEU A 758 -18.16 33.49 23.99
N VAL A 759 -16.99 32.96 24.39
CA VAL A 759 -16.86 31.54 24.72
C VAL A 759 -17.73 31.11 25.89
N HIS A 760 -18.38 29.96 25.74
CA HIS A 760 -19.17 29.29 26.76
C HIS A 760 -19.07 27.76 26.59
N GLY A 761 -20.06 27.01 27.08
CA GLY A 761 -20.03 25.54 27.23
C GLY A 761 -19.74 25.09 28.66
N LEU A 762 -19.79 23.77 28.89
CA LEU A 762 -19.56 23.16 30.21
C LEU A 762 -18.16 23.43 30.77
N ILE A 763 -17.16 23.51 29.89
CA ILE A 763 -15.76 23.79 30.24
C ILE A 763 -15.41 25.23 29.83
N GLY A 764 -15.85 25.68 28.65
CA GLY A 764 -15.46 26.98 28.09
C GLY A 764 -15.86 28.19 28.96
N GLN A 765 -16.89 28.06 29.80
CA GLN A 765 -17.27 29.09 30.78
C GLN A 765 -16.18 29.43 31.80
N PHE A 766 -15.23 28.51 32.04
CA PHE A 766 -14.11 28.72 32.96
C PHE A 766 -12.87 29.31 32.29
N SER A 767 -12.95 29.69 31.01
CA SER A 767 -11.92 30.50 30.34
C SER A 767 -11.66 31.82 31.06
N ARG A 768 -12.70 32.35 31.73
CA ARG A 768 -12.61 33.40 32.73
C ARG A 768 -12.82 32.76 34.09
N GLU A 769 -11.74 32.71 34.88
CA GLU A 769 -11.78 32.10 36.21
C GLU A 769 -12.79 32.84 37.11
N PRO A 770 -13.78 32.13 37.69
CA PRO A 770 -14.69 32.74 38.65
C PRO A 770 -13.97 32.99 39.98
N GLU A 771 -14.43 33.97 40.76
CA GLU A 771 -14.00 34.11 42.15
C GLU A 771 -14.50 32.91 42.96
N VAL A 772 -13.58 32.16 43.57
CA VAL A 772 -13.88 30.98 44.39
C VAL A 772 -13.22 31.10 45.75
N SER A 773 -13.98 30.85 46.81
CA SER A 773 -13.45 30.70 48.16
C SER A 773 -13.97 29.41 48.80
N VAL A 774 -13.11 28.74 49.57
CA VAL A 774 -13.46 27.51 50.30
C VAL A 774 -13.16 27.72 51.78
N HIS A 775 -14.17 27.52 52.63
CA HIS A 775 -14.09 27.70 54.08
C HIS A 775 -14.88 26.60 54.82
N ASP A 776 -14.85 26.63 56.16
CA ASP A 776 -15.50 25.62 57.03
C ASP A 776 -15.06 24.17 56.76
N VAL A 777 -13.77 23.96 56.49
CA VAL A 777 -13.20 22.63 56.23
C VAL A 777 -13.31 21.77 57.49
N ARG A 778 -14.03 20.66 57.40
CA ARG A 778 -14.29 19.72 58.49
C ARG A 778 -14.19 18.26 58.02
N PRO A 779 -13.91 17.30 58.91
CA PRO A 779 -13.93 15.88 58.53
C PRO A 779 -15.33 15.46 58.06
N GLY A 780 -15.42 14.77 56.92
CA GLY A 780 -16.67 14.21 56.41
C GLY A 780 -16.99 12.83 57.00
N VAL A 781 -18.04 12.19 56.47
CA VAL A 781 -18.47 10.83 56.88
C VAL A 781 -17.37 9.78 56.65
N ASP A 782 -16.58 9.97 55.59
CA ASP A 782 -15.32 9.27 55.37
C ASP A 782 -14.18 10.14 55.92
N PRO A 783 -13.41 9.69 56.93
CA PRO A 783 -12.30 10.47 57.51
C PRO A 783 -11.25 10.91 56.48
N MET A 784 -11.17 10.23 55.34
CA MET A 784 -10.25 10.57 54.23
C MET A 784 -10.83 11.60 53.25
N LYS A 785 -12.09 12.03 53.43
CA LYS A 785 -12.78 13.02 52.59
C LYS A 785 -13.32 14.17 53.43
N ASN A 786 -12.56 15.26 53.48
CA ASN A 786 -12.99 16.47 54.17
C ASN A 786 -14.18 17.13 53.45
N GLU A 787 -15.15 17.61 54.20
CA GLU A 787 -16.24 18.46 53.72
C GLU A 787 -15.86 19.94 53.89
N ALA A 788 -16.36 20.80 53.00
CA ALA A 788 -16.20 22.24 53.10
C ALA A 788 -17.38 22.98 52.46
N THR A 789 -17.51 24.27 52.76
CA THR A 789 -18.41 25.19 52.06
C THR A 789 -17.61 25.95 51.00
N MET A 790 -18.03 25.86 49.75
CA MET A 790 -17.48 26.63 48.62
C MET A 790 -18.42 27.76 48.24
N GLU A 791 -17.92 28.98 48.18
CA GLU A 791 -18.61 30.13 47.59
C GLU A 791 -18.06 30.42 46.19
N VAL A 792 -18.94 30.42 45.20
CA VAL A 792 -18.59 30.61 43.78
C VAL A 792 -19.79 31.17 43.03
N LYS A 793 -19.58 32.21 42.21
CA LYS A 793 -20.66 32.84 41.40
C LYS A 793 -21.91 33.23 42.22
N GLY A 794 -21.72 33.62 43.50
CA GLY A 794 -22.82 33.96 44.43
C GLY A 794 -23.57 32.76 45.04
N ASN A 795 -23.17 31.53 44.71
CA ASN A 795 -23.75 30.30 45.26
C ASN A 795 -22.92 29.76 46.44
N ARG A 796 -23.60 29.13 47.40
CA ARG A 796 -22.98 28.36 48.50
C ARG A 796 -23.17 26.87 48.27
N LEU A 797 -22.07 26.14 48.08
CA LEU A 797 -22.05 24.72 47.74
C LEU A 797 -21.39 23.91 48.85
N GLN A 798 -21.94 22.74 49.18
CA GLN A 798 -21.26 21.74 49.99
C GLN A 798 -20.37 20.90 49.07
N VAL A 799 -19.07 20.84 49.36
CA VAL A 799 -18.07 20.12 48.55
C VAL A 799 -17.30 19.13 49.41
N THR A 800 -16.82 18.05 48.79
CA THR A 800 -15.99 17.02 49.45
C THR A 800 -14.62 16.93 48.79
N ARG A 801 -13.54 16.86 49.58
CA ARG A 801 -12.19 16.69 49.05
C ARG A 801 -11.90 15.23 48.77
N GLY A 802 -11.37 14.91 47.60
CA GLY A 802 -11.01 13.56 47.22
C GLY A 802 -9.80 13.50 46.29
N LEU A 803 -9.22 12.31 46.15
CA LEU A 803 -8.22 12.01 45.13
C LEU A 803 -8.92 11.51 43.87
N GLN A 804 -8.51 12.04 42.73
CA GLN A 804 -8.97 11.66 41.39
C GLN A 804 -7.78 11.35 40.50
N LYS A 805 -7.99 10.62 39.41
CA LYS A 805 -6.91 10.27 38.49
C LYS A 805 -6.83 11.23 37.31
N ASP A 806 -5.61 11.67 37.02
CA ASP A 806 -5.24 12.43 35.83
C ASP A 806 -4.28 11.60 34.97
N TYR A 807 -4.70 11.28 33.75
CA TYR A 807 -3.98 10.40 32.83
C TYR A 807 -3.09 11.13 31.82
N ARG A 808 -2.91 12.46 31.95
CA ARG A 808 -2.05 13.25 31.03
C ARG A 808 -0.61 12.76 30.95
N SER A 809 0.00 12.45 32.10
CA SER A 809 1.42 12.07 32.21
C SER A 809 1.65 10.55 32.26
N ASP A 810 0.72 9.80 32.85
CA ASP A 810 0.75 8.33 32.92
C ASP A 810 -0.62 7.79 32.49
N ALA A 811 -0.75 7.45 31.22
CA ALA A 811 -1.98 6.93 30.65
C ALA A 811 -2.40 5.56 31.22
N LYS A 812 -1.49 4.82 31.87
CA LYS A 812 -1.77 3.48 32.42
C LYS A 812 -2.19 3.54 33.88
N ARG A 813 -1.48 4.30 34.72
CA ARG A 813 -1.74 4.33 36.18
C ARG A 813 -2.56 5.56 36.59
N GLY A 814 -2.41 6.66 35.87
CA GLY A 814 -2.89 7.99 36.26
C GLY A 814 -2.08 8.57 37.41
N SER A 815 -1.92 9.88 37.43
CA SER A 815 -1.40 10.65 38.57
C SER A 815 -2.55 11.02 39.50
N ALA A 816 -2.36 10.93 40.81
CA ALA A 816 -3.39 11.32 41.78
C ALA A 816 -3.44 12.86 41.93
N VAL A 817 -4.60 13.44 41.67
CA VAL A 817 -4.91 14.87 41.83
C VAL A 817 -5.91 15.04 42.95
N SER A 818 -5.65 15.95 43.89
CA SER A 818 -6.59 16.26 44.96
C SER A 818 -7.50 17.41 44.54
N CYS A 819 -8.81 17.19 44.51
CA CYS A 819 -9.78 18.21 44.12
C CYS A 819 -10.98 18.30 45.06
N TRP A 820 -11.65 19.44 45.02
CA TRP A 820 -12.95 19.66 45.65
C TRP A 820 -14.07 19.18 44.73
N PHE A 821 -14.84 18.20 45.19
CA PHE A 821 -15.90 17.58 44.42
C PHE A 821 -17.23 18.31 44.63
N VAL A 822 -17.82 18.80 43.53
CA VAL A 822 -19.14 19.43 43.49
C VAL A 822 -20.19 18.37 43.12
N HIS A 823 -21.15 18.17 44.03
CA HIS A 823 -22.23 17.19 43.87
C HIS A 823 -23.34 17.70 42.92
N ASN A 824 -24.35 16.86 42.66
CA ASN A 824 -25.55 17.21 41.86
C ASN A 824 -25.23 17.73 40.46
N SER A 825 -24.37 17.01 39.74
CA SER A 825 -23.95 17.33 38.38
C SER A 825 -23.37 18.74 38.19
N GLY A 826 -22.59 19.22 39.16
CA GLY A 826 -21.95 20.54 39.11
C GLY A 826 -22.89 21.71 39.39
N LYS A 827 -24.13 21.46 39.86
CA LYS A 827 -25.14 22.51 40.09
C LYS A 827 -24.61 23.64 40.96
N GLY A 828 -24.71 24.88 40.45
CA GLY A 828 -24.27 26.10 41.12
C GLY A 828 -22.78 26.42 40.96
N PHE A 829 -21.97 25.46 40.48
CA PHE A 829 -20.61 25.71 39.99
C PHE A 829 -20.62 26.02 38.48
N ILE A 830 -21.36 25.22 37.71
CA ILE A 830 -21.67 25.52 36.31
C ILE A 830 -22.83 26.52 36.21
N ASP A 831 -22.85 27.31 35.16
CA ASP A 831 -23.99 28.19 34.85
C ASP A 831 -25.21 27.36 34.44
N GLY A 832 -26.35 27.57 35.09
CA GLY A 832 -27.59 26.85 34.77
C GLY A 832 -27.60 25.37 35.18
N HIS A 833 -28.31 24.54 34.40
CA HIS A 833 -28.41 23.10 34.60
C HIS A 833 -27.75 22.35 33.44
N TYR A 834 -27.06 21.23 33.71
CA TYR A 834 -26.28 20.51 32.69
C TYR A 834 -27.09 20.14 31.44
N SER A 835 -28.40 19.92 31.57
CA SER A 835 -29.29 19.59 30.44
C SER A 835 -29.40 20.69 29.38
N GLN A 836 -29.07 21.94 29.73
CA GLN A 836 -29.03 23.06 28.78
C GLN A 836 -27.82 22.98 27.85
N TYR A 837 -26.79 22.19 28.22
CA TYR A 837 -25.60 21.96 27.41
C TYR A 837 -25.74 20.75 26.49
N ILE A 838 -26.93 20.15 26.38
CA ILE A 838 -27.18 19.05 25.46
C ILE A 838 -27.54 19.62 24.09
N VAL A 839 -26.78 19.22 23.06
CA VAL A 839 -26.95 19.70 21.68
C VAL A 839 -27.40 18.56 20.75
N PRO A 840 -28.09 18.88 19.63
CA PRO A 840 -28.65 17.84 18.75
C PRO A 840 -27.60 17.14 17.87
N SER A 841 -26.47 17.78 17.60
CA SER A 841 -25.41 17.23 16.74
C SER A 841 -24.01 17.57 17.27
N LEU A 842 -23.00 16.81 16.81
CA LEU A 842 -21.60 17.02 17.19
C LEU A 842 -21.02 18.34 16.69
N HIS A 843 -21.62 19.00 15.70
CA HIS A 843 -21.13 20.27 15.14
C HIS A 843 -22.01 21.47 15.53
N SER A 844 -23.04 21.24 16.37
CA SER A 844 -23.96 22.30 16.80
C SER A 844 -23.31 23.20 17.84
N PHE A 845 -23.40 24.51 17.64
CA PHE A 845 -23.13 25.51 18.66
C PHE A 845 -24.19 25.46 19.78
N LEU A 846 -23.79 25.92 20.97
CA LEU A 846 -24.71 26.12 22.08
C LEU A 846 -25.59 27.34 21.80
N HIS A 847 -26.91 27.15 21.72
CA HIS A 847 -27.85 28.27 21.74
C HIS A 847 -28.03 28.75 23.18
N ALA A 848 -28.04 30.07 23.38
CA ALA A 848 -27.87 30.77 24.67
C ALA A 848 -28.36 30.00 25.93
N PRO A 849 -27.52 29.86 26.97
CA PRO A 849 -27.81 29.09 28.18
C PRO A 849 -28.94 29.66 29.06
#